data_AF-A0A2H0G162-F1
#
_entry.id   AF-A0A2H0G162-F1
#
_cell.length_a   1.000
_cell.length_b   1.000
_cell.length_c   1.000
_cell.angle_alpha   90.00
_cell.angle_beta   90.00
_cell.angle_gamma   90.00
#
_symmetry.space_group_name_H-M   'P 1'
#
loop_
_entity.id
_entity.type
_entity.pdbx_description
1 polymer ?
#
loop_
_entity_poly.entity_id
_entity_poly.type
_entity_poly.pdbx_seq_one_letter_code
_entity_poly.pdbx_strand_id
1 'polypeptide(L)'
;MFDRRSPAGIVLIYAVFAALWIVASGTLLTFTVTDPLLQSRIELAKGLAFVAVTSGLLYLLLKTWRARLDRESLLLWHFYEMPFIGMAVTSPSSQRWIQFNDRLCEIFGYSREEFAAKRWEEMTHPQDLESEVAEFERVMRGESEGYVMDKRGIRKDGAVVYVTVDVKCVRKTDGKVDYFIAMVRDITESKAAAAKIQRMTNLYAALSQCNQAIVRTGSEAELFPQVCRDAVEFGGMKLAWIGLLDATSQIVKPVASFGAGVEYLEGLSISADANFSTGRGPTGLALREDQPVWCQDFIRDARTAPWHELGASHGWAASAVLPLHRNGKVIGSFNLYAGEIDAFDEAAQTLLTEMALDISYALDNFEREAARQRAEARFALAAKVFEQSSEAITITDADNNIVRVNHAFTAITGYREADVLGQNPRLLASGRHDQDFYRVMWDAVNKGGSWQGEIWNRRKDGSVYPEWLSISRVCDVVGKVTEYIGIFSDITEHKKAEEDILRLAHFDPLTGLPNRLLLNDRVSLALSIAQRSQTPMAVLFLDLDHFKNINDTLGHHIGDELLIEMAKRLKTLVREEDTVSRLGGDEFILVLPTSDADGAAHVAEKLLEVVARRFQHEQHELVITTSIGIAMYPGDGEDFELLLKSADVAMYRAKQDGRNRYRFFKPEMQESSARNLQLENALRRALERGQLQLYYQPQVAMLDGRVIGAEALLRCIYRETPQFTLTNYYNS
;
A
#
# COMPACT_ATOMS: atom_id res chain seq x y z
N MET A 1 86.20 -54.46 4.61
CA MET A 1 85.41 -55.57 5.18
C MET A 1 84.77 -56.27 3.99
N PHE A 2 85.38 -57.35 3.49
CA PHE A 2 84.88 -58.01 2.28
C PHE A 2 83.46 -58.51 2.53
N ASP A 3 82.50 -58.06 1.71
CA ASP A 3 81.14 -58.58 1.78
C ASP A 3 81.23 -60.09 1.58
N ARG A 4 80.93 -60.84 2.66
CA ARG A 4 80.97 -62.31 2.72
C ARG A 4 80.05 -62.97 1.67
N ARG A 5 79.38 -62.17 0.83
CA ARG A 5 78.28 -62.51 -0.08
C ARG A 5 78.50 -62.03 -1.53
N SER A 6 79.67 -61.46 -1.84
CA SER A 6 80.12 -61.22 -3.23
C SER A 6 80.62 -62.53 -3.88
N PRO A 7 80.78 -62.60 -5.22
CA PRO A 7 81.41 -63.76 -5.87
C PRO A 7 82.78 -64.09 -5.26
N ALA A 8 83.56 -63.07 -4.91
CA ALA A 8 84.81 -63.21 -4.18
C ALA A 8 84.62 -63.79 -2.77
N GLY A 9 83.55 -63.41 -2.07
CA GLY A 9 83.18 -63.97 -0.77
C GLY A 9 82.80 -65.46 -0.82
N ILE A 10 82.06 -65.88 -1.85
CA ILE A 10 81.71 -67.31 -2.06
C ILE A 10 82.96 -68.14 -2.35
N VAL A 11 83.85 -67.63 -3.21
CA VAL A 11 85.14 -68.27 -3.51
C VAL A 11 86.00 -68.39 -2.23
N LEU A 12 86.03 -67.36 -1.38
CA LEU A 12 86.77 -67.38 -0.13
C LEU A 12 86.21 -68.43 0.86
N ILE A 13 84.89 -68.50 1.03
CA ILE A 13 84.24 -69.49 1.91
C ILE A 13 84.53 -70.91 1.43
N TYR A 14 84.43 -71.14 0.12
CA TYR A 14 84.77 -72.43 -0.49
C TYR A 14 86.26 -72.78 -0.27
N ALA A 15 87.18 -71.84 -0.52
CA ALA A 15 88.61 -72.04 -0.36
C ALA A 15 89.00 -72.36 1.09
N VAL A 16 88.42 -71.67 2.08
CA VAL A 16 88.66 -71.92 3.51
C VAL A 16 88.18 -73.31 3.91
N PHE A 17 86.97 -73.71 3.48
CA PHE A 17 86.43 -75.04 3.76
C PHE A 17 87.29 -76.14 3.12
N ALA A 18 87.69 -75.96 1.86
CA ALA A 18 88.53 -76.90 1.14
C ALA A 18 89.90 -77.09 1.81
N ALA A 19 90.54 -75.99 2.23
CA ALA A 19 91.82 -76.03 2.93
C ALA A 19 91.72 -76.76 4.28
N LEU A 20 90.69 -76.46 5.07
CA LEU A 20 90.42 -77.13 6.36
C LEU A 20 90.23 -78.64 6.20
N TRP A 21 89.48 -79.07 5.18
CA TRP A 21 89.27 -80.49 4.90
C TRP A 21 90.57 -81.21 4.56
N ILE A 22 91.39 -80.63 3.66
CA ILE A 22 92.65 -81.22 3.22
C ILE A 22 93.58 -81.46 4.40
N VAL A 23 93.76 -80.44 5.24
CA VAL A 23 94.66 -80.48 6.40
C VAL A 23 94.14 -81.45 7.46
N ALA A 24 92.92 -81.23 7.96
CA ALA A 24 92.38 -81.98 9.10
C ALA A 24 92.24 -83.48 8.78
N SER A 25 91.75 -83.80 7.59
CA SER A 25 91.60 -85.19 7.16
C SER A 25 92.96 -85.85 6.84
N GLY A 26 93.97 -85.07 6.43
CA GLY A 26 95.33 -85.59 6.19
C GLY A 26 96.01 -86.00 7.49
N THR A 27 95.91 -85.15 8.51
CA THR A 27 96.42 -85.44 9.86
C THR A 27 95.68 -86.58 10.54
N LEU A 28 94.36 -86.70 10.34
CA LEU A 28 93.58 -87.79 10.96
C LEU A 28 93.97 -89.17 10.40
N LEU A 29 94.20 -89.26 9.08
CA LEU A 29 94.56 -90.53 8.43
C LEU A 29 95.92 -91.05 8.91
N THR A 30 96.89 -90.16 9.03
CA THR A 30 98.26 -90.49 9.44
C THR A 30 98.33 -90.97 10.90
N PHE A 31 97.42 -90.51 11.76
CA PHE A 31 97.34 -90.97 13.15
C PHE A 31 96.59 -92.29 13.35
N THR A 32 95.71 -92.67 12.43
CA THR A 32 94.74 -93.76 12.67
C THR A 32 95.03 -95.05 11.90
N VAL A 33 95.78 -94.99 10.81
CA VAL A 33 96.03 -96.15 9.94
C VAL A 33 97.53 -96.33 9.70
N THR A 34 98.09 -97.43 10.23
CA THR A 34 99.52 -97.77 10.10
C THR A 34 99.82 -98.74 8.95
N ASP A 35 98.80 -99.34 8.32
CA ASP A 35 98.96 -100.24 7.16
C ASP A 35 99.07 -99.44 5.84
N PRO A 36 100.20 -99.51 5.10
CA PRO A 36 100.43 -98.74 3.88
C PRO A 36 99.41 -99.01 2.77
N LEU A 37 98.93 -100.26 2.63
CA LEU A 37 97.99 -100.66 1.58
C LEU A 37 96.58 -100.15 1.88
N LEU A 38 96.18 -100.18 3.15
CA LEU A 38 94.90 -99.66 3.61
C LEU A 38 94.89 -98.11 3.56
N GLN A 39 95.99 -97.47 3.92
CA GLN A 39 96.15 -96.02 3.87
C GLN A 39 95.95 -95.47 2.44
N SER A 40 96.54 -96.12 1.43
CA SER A 40 96.39 -95.70 0.03
C SER A 40 94.94 -95.81 -0.48
N ARG A 41 94.22 -96.89 -0.12
CA ARG A 41 92.80 -97.04 -0.48
C ARG A 41 91.92 -95.98 0.19
N ILE A 42 92.20 -95.66 1.46
CA ILE A 42 91.46 -94.65 2.21
C ILE A 42 91.79 -93.25 1.67
N GLU A 43 93.01 -92.96 1.24
CA GLU A 43 93.35 -91.69 0.56
C GLU A 43 92.54 -91.49 -0.72
N LEU A 44 92.38 -92.54 -1.54
CA LEU A 44 91.59 -92.45 -2.77
C LEU A 44 90.10 -92.22 -2.47
N ALA A 45 89.55 -92.96 -1.50
CA ALA A 45 88.17 -92.78 -1.04
C ALA A 45 87.94 -91.38 -0.44
N LYS A 46 88.91 -90.86 0.31
CA LYS A 46 88.91 -89.49 0.85
C LYS A 46 88.94 -88.45 -0.27
N GLY A 47 89.76 -88.64 -1.30
CA GLY A 47 89.82 -87.74 -2.46
C GLY A 47 88.46 -87.67 -3.19
N LEU A 48 87.81 -88.81 -3.37
CA LEU A 48 86.46 -88.88 -3.94
C LEU A 48 85.41 -88.22 -3.04
N ALA A 49 85.47 -88.44 -1.71
CA ALA A 49 84.58 -87.80 -0.75
C ALA A 49 84.77 -86.28 -0.71
N PHE A 50 86.01 -85.79 -0.82
CA PHE A 50 86.31 -84.36 -0.92
C PHE A 50 85.62 -83.75 -2.14
N VAL A 51 85.80 -84.33 -3.33
CA VAL A 51 85.17 -83.83 -4.56
C VAL A 51 83.65 -83.80 -4.44
N ALA A 52 83.03 -84.84 -3.87
CA ALA A 52 81.57 -84.90 -3.69
C ALA A 52 81.06 -83.81 -2.73
N VAL A 53 81.71 -83.66 -1.56
CA VAL A 53 81.28 -82.70 -0.52
C VAL A 53 81.53 -81.26 -0.98
N THR A 54 82.69 -80.95 -1.57
CA THR A 54 83.00 -79.59 -2.02
C THR A 54 82.15 -79.20 -3.22
N SER A 55 81.88 -80.11 -4.16
CA SER A 55 80.95 -79.86 -5.27
C SER A 55 79.52 -79.59 -4.76
N GLY A 56 79.05 -80.34 -3.76
CA GLY A 56 77.74 -80.11 -3.12
C GLY A 56 77.66 -78.75 -2.41
N LEU A 57 78.71 -78.36 -1.68
CA LEU A 57 78.80 -77.06 -1.01
C LEU A 57 78.81 -75.90 -2.03
N LEU A 58 79.62 -76.00 -3.08
CA LEU A 58 79.68 -74.99 -4.14
C LEU A 58 78.33 -74.83 -4.85
N TYR A 59 77.65 -75.95 -5.15
CA TYR A 59 76.31 -75.93 -5.74
C TYR A 59 75.30 -75.21 -4.83
N LEU A 60 75.29 -75.48 -3.52
CA LEU A 60 74.39 -74.81 -2.57
C LEU A 60 74.66 -73.30 -2.47
N LEU A 61 75.94 -72.90 -2.43
CA LEU A 61 76.33 -71.48 -2.41
C LEU A 61 75.93 -70.76 -3.71
N LEU A 62 76.12 -71.39 -4.87
CA LEU A 62 75.70 -70.83 -6.16
C LEU A 62 74.17 -70.77 -6.29
N LYS A 63 73.45 -71.80 -5.84
CA LYS A 63 71.98 -71.85 -5.86
C LYS A 63 71.36 -70.75 -5.00
N THR A 64 71.88 -70.53 -3.79
CA THR A 64 71.40 -69.48 -2.88
C THR A 64 71.70 -68.07 -3.38
N TRP A 65 72.87 -67.85 -3.98
CA TRP A 65 73.22 -66.57 -4.62
C TRP A 65 72.32 -66.26 -5.82
N ARG A 66 72.08 -67.24 -6.70
CA ARG A 66 71.21 -67.07 -7.87
C ARG A 66 69.76 -66.80 -7.48
N ALA A 67 69.21 -67.55 -6.53
CA ALA A 67 67.85 -67.31 -6.01
C ALA A 67 67.66 -65.90 -5.41
N ARG A 68 68.72 -65.28 -4.88
CA ARG A 68 68.68 -63.92 -4.37
C ARG A 68 68.69 -62.87 -5.48
N LEU A 69 69.57 -63.02 -6.47
CA LEU A 69 69.60 -62.15 -7.65
C LEU A 69 68.25 -62.16 -8.37
N ASP A 70 67.65 -63.35 -8.49
CA ASP A 70 66.30 -63.50 -9.03
C ASP A 70 65.28 -62.75 -8.17
N ARG A 71 65.35 -62.82 -6.83
CA ARG A 71 64.42 -62.12 -5.92
C ARG A 71 64.54 -60.59 -5.97
N GLU A 72 65.75 -60.05 -6.00
CA GLU A 72 65.97 -58.59 -6.11
C GLU A 72 65.52 -58.06 -7.48
N SER A 73 65.78 -58.81 -8.56
CA SER A 73 65.33 -58.47 -9.91
C SER A 73 63.80 -58.57 -10.05
N LEU A 74 63.19 -59.59 -9.43
CA LEU A 74 61.74 -59.77 -9.41
C LEU A 74 61.05 -58.62 -8.67
N LEU A 75 61.58 -58.18 -7.52
CA LEU A 75 61.03 -57.05 -6.76
C LEU A 75 61.08 -55.74 -7.55
N LEU A 76 62.19 -55.47 -8.24
CA LEU A 76 62.32 -54.30 -9.12
C LEU A 76 61.33 -54.38 -10.29
N TRP A 77 61.13 -55.56 -10.88
CA TRP A 77 60.15 -55.77 -11.93
C TRP A 77 58.71 -55.56 -11.45
N HIS A 78 58.35 -56.05 -10.25
CA HIS A 78 57.02 -55.80 -9.66
C HIS A 78 56.79 -54.32 -9.34
N PHE A 79 57.84 -53.60 -8.89
CA PHE A 79 57.74 -52.16 -8.67
C PHE A 79 57.51 -51.41 -9.99
N TYR A 80 58.21 -51.83 -11.03
CA TYR A 80 58.12 -51.27 -12.37
C TYR A 80 56.75 -51.55 -13.03
N GLU A 81 56.15 -52.73 -12.83
CA GLU A 81 54.81 -53.09 -13.35
C GLU A 81 53.67 -52.76 -12.37
N MET A 82 53.85 -51.80 -11.46
CA MET A 82 52.77 -51.43 -10.55
C MET A 82 51.54 -50.88 -11.31
N PRO A 83 50.32 -51.34 -10.98
CA PRO A 83 49.12 -51.02 -11.77
C PRO A 83 48.60 -49.58 -11.57
N PHE A 84 49.25 -48.77 -10.72
CA PHE A 84 48.76 -47.44 -10.35
C PHE A 84 49.64 -46.29 -10.87
N ILE A 85 50.88 -46.59 -11.30
CA ILE A 85 51.85 -45.58 -11.74
C ILE A 85 52.43 -46.02 -13.08
N GLY A 86 52.28 -45.16 -14.07
CA GLY A 86 53.00 -45.27 -15.32
C GLY A 86 54.46 -44.89 -15.13
N MET A 87 55.41 -45.73 -15.54
CA MET A 87 56.85 -45.46 -15.38
C MET A 87 57.55 -45.52 -16.72
N ALA A 88 58.32 -44.49 -17.05
CA ALA A 88 59.12 -44.41 -18.25
C ALA A 88 60.54 -43.94 -17.97
N VAL A 89 61.47 -44.42 -18.78
CA VAL A 89 62.84 -43.92 -18.88
C VAL A 89 63.00 -43.31 -20.26
N THR A 90 63.46 -42.06 -20.36
CA THR A 90 63.66 -41.36 -21.64
C THR A 90 65.09 -40.92 -21.84
N SER A 91 65.50 -40.92 -23.11
CA SER A 91 66.81 -40.41 -23.52
C SER A 91 66.82 -38.88 -23.57
N PRO A 92 67.85 -38.21 -23.04
CA PRO A 92 67.92 -36.75 -23.01
C PRO A 92 68.17 -36.13 -24.40
N SER A 93 68.76 -36.88 -25.34
CA SER A 93 69.14 -36.37 -26.67
C SER A 93 68.10 -36.66 -27.76
N SER A 94 67.42 -37.80 -27.68
CA SER A 94 66.41 -38.20 -28.66
C SER A 94 64.97 -38.03 -28.17
N GLN A 95 64.78 -37.80 -26.85
CA GLN A 95 63.48 -37.73 -26.17
C GLN A 95 62.58 -38.95 -26.41
N ARG A 96 63.16 -40.04 -26.92
CA ARG A 96 62.47 -41.32 -27.12
C ARG A 96 62.49 -42.14 -25.84
N TRP A 97 61.46 -42.97 -25.71
CA TRP A 97 61.38 -43.94 -24.63
C TRP A 97 62.49 -44.99 -24.75
N ILE A 98 63.30 -45.11 -23.71
CA ILE A 98 64.26 -46.21 -23.54
C ILE A 98 63.50 -47.43 -23.00
N GLN A 99 62.63 -47.21 -22.02
CA GLN A 99 61.88 -48.25 -21.35
C GLN A 99 60.58 -47.65 -20.76
N PHE A 100 59.47 -48.37 -20.79
CA PHE A 100 58.19 -47.96 -20.19
C PHE A 100 57.29 -49.16 -19.87
N ASN A 101 56.47 -49.04 -18.81
CA ASN A 101 55.61 -50.12 -18.32
C ASN A 101 54.25 -50.15 -19.02
N ASP A 102 53.49 -51.23 -18.83
CA ASP A 102 52.20 -51.40 -19.52
C ASP A 102 51.14 -50.39 -19.00
N ARG A 103 51.27 -49.93 -17.75
CA ARG A 103 50.37 -48.92 -17.18
C ARG A 103 50.41 -47.59 -17.92
N LEU A 104 51.56 -47.16 -18.45
CA LEU A 104 51.64 -45.96 -19.30
C LEU A 104 50.84 -46.09 -20.59
N CYS A 105 50.91 -47.26 -21.22
CA CYS A 105 50.12 -47.57 -22.42
C CYS A 105 48.62 -47.49 -22.12
N GLU A 106 48.19 -48.02 -20.98
CA GLU A 106 46.78 -47.95 -20.54
C GLU A 106 46.30 -46.51 -20.30
N ILE A 107 47.10 -45.67 -19.63
CA ILE A 107 46.73 -44.27 -19.32
C ILE A 107 46.49 -43.47 -20.61
N PHE A 108 47.33 -43.65 -21.62
CA PHE A 108 47.25 -42.90 -22.89
C PHE A 108 46.49 -43.64 -24.00
N GLY A 109 46.13 -44.91 -23.82
CA GLY A 109 45.35 -45.71 -24.77
C GLY A 109 46.12 -46.14 -26.02
N TYR A 110 47.45 -46.17 -25.99
CA TYR A 110 48.29 -46.63 -27.11
C TYR A 110 48.70 -48.09 -26.93
N SER A 111 48.91 -48.81 -28.04
CA SER A 111 49.61 -50.10 -27.97
C SER A 111 51.09 -49.88 -27.64
N ARG A 112 51.78 -50.93 -27.16
CA ARG A 112 53.20 -50.83 -26.81
C ARG A 112 54.09 -50.40 -27.99
N GLU A 113 53.78 -50.88 -29.20
CA GLU A 113 54.50 -50.51 -30.42
C GLU A 113 54.25 -49.06 -30.81
N GLU A 114 53.00 -48.60 -30.71
CA GLU A 114 52.62 -47.22 -31.01
C GLU A 114 53.23 -46.25 -30.00
N PHE A 115 53.17 -46.59 -28.70
CA PHE A 115 53.70 -45.76 -27.63
C PHE A 115 55.22 -45.58 -27.74
N ALA A 116 55.96 -46.66 -28.08
CA ALA A 116 57.40 -46.60 -28.28
C ALA A 116 57.84 -45.62 -29.38
N ALA A 117 56.99 -45.38 -30.38
CA ALA A 117 57.25 -44.45 -31.48
C ALA A 117 56.91 -42.98 -31.14
N LYS A 118 56.14 -42.74 -30.06
CA LYS A 118 55.75 -41.40 -29.61
C LYS A 118 56.84 -40.72 -28.81
N ARG A 119 56.72 -39.40 -28.69
CA ARG A 119 57.46 -38.59 -27.73
C ARG A 119 56.50 -37.98 -26.72
N TRP A 120 57.01 -37.59 -25.55
CA TRP A 120 56.17 -37.03 -24.50
C TRP A 120 55.54 -35.68 -24.92
N GLU A 121 56.19 -34.90 -25.78
CA GLU A 121 55.63 -33.65 -26.32
C GLU A 121 54.36 -33.88 -27.14
N GLU A 122 54.33 -34.97 -27.92
CA GLU A 122 53.22 -35.31 -28.82
C GLU A 122 51.97 -35.77 -28.06
N MET A 123 52.13 -36.16 -26.80
CA MET A 123 51.05 -36.60 -25.92
C MET A 123 50.66 -35.52 -24.91
N THR A 124 51.34 -34.38 -24.91
CA THR A 124 51.07 -33.27 -24.00
C THR A 124 50.11 -32.29 -24.67
N HIS A 125 49.10 -31.84 -23.93
CA HIS A 125 48.13 -30.90 -24.46
C HIS A 125 48.81 -29.58 -24.87
N PRO A 126 48.45 -28.95 -26.01
CA PRO A 126 49.14 -27.76 -26.54
C PRO A 126 49.28 -26.61 -25.55
N GLN A 127 48.30 -26.42 -24.67
CA GLN A 127 48.32 -25.37 -23.65
C GLN A 127 49.30 -25.63 -22.51
N ASP A 128 49.69 -26.88 -22.26
CA ASP A 128 50.59 -27.26 -21.16
C ASP A 128 52.02 -27.53 -21.66
N LEU A 129 52.20 -27.67 -22.99
CA LEU A 129 53.46 -28.05 -23.62
C LEU A 129 54.58 -27.03 -23.35
N GLU A 130 54.31 -25.74 -23.50
CA GLU A 130 55.30 -24.68 -23.27
C GLU A 130 55.84 -24.70 -21.84
N SER A 131 54.95 -24.92 -20.86
CA SER A 131 55.32 -24.98 -19.45
C SER A 131 56.17 -26.21 -19.13
N GLU A 132 55.84 -27.37 -19.69
CA GLU A 132 56.62 -28.59 -19.45
C GLU A 132 57.99 -28.57 -20.15
N VAL A 133 58.07 -28.02 -21.37
CA VAL A 133 59.35 -27.84 -22.07
C VAL A 133 60.27 -26.93 -21.25
N ALA A 134 59.75 -25.85 -20.67
CA ALA A 134 60.55 -24.95 -19.83
C ALA A 134 61.13 -25.68 -18.59
N GLU A 135 60.34 -26.52 -17.91
CA GLU A 135 60.82 -27.33 -16.79
C GLU A 135 61.85 -28.39 -17.24
N PHE A 136 61.62 -29.04 -18.39
CA PHE A 136 62.56 -30.00 -18.96
C PHE A 136 63.91 -29.35 -19.29
N GLU A 137 63.90 -28.17 -19.92
CA GLU A 137 65.12 -27.41 -20.23
C GLU A 137 65.86 -26.95 -18.97
N ARG A 138 65.14 -26.53 -17.93
CA ARG A 138 65.71 -26.17 -16.63
C ARG A 138 66.50 -27.33 -16.02
N VAL A 139 65.96 -28.55 -16.07
CA VAL A 139 66.68 -29.75 -15.62
C VAL A 139 67.89 -30.07 -16.51
N MET A 140 67.75 -29.91 -17.83
CA MET A 140 68.86 -30.10 -18.78
C MET A 140 70.03 -29.13 -18.55
N ARG A 141 69.74 -27.88 -18.15
CA ARG A 141 70.77 -26.87 -17.80
C ARG A 141 71.44 -27.10 -16.44
N GLY A 142 70.97 -28.06 -15.64
CA GLY A 142 71.50 -28.32 -14.31
C GLY A 142 70.93 -27.44 -13.21
N GLU A 143 69.85 -26.70 -13.49
CA GLU A 143 69.21 -25.79 -12.54
C GLU A 143 68.24 -26.54 -11.59
N SER A 144 67.88 -27.78 -11.91
CA SER A 144 67.05 -28.67 -11.09
C SER A 144 67.43 -30.14 -11.32
N GLU A 145 67.13 -31.01 -10.36
CA GLU A 145 67.30 -32.47 -10.47
C GLU A 145 66.04 -33.19 -10.98
N GLY A 146 64.96 -32.45 -11.21
CA GLY A 146 63.67 -32.96 -11.63
C GLY A 146 62.55 -31.92 -11.51
N TYR A 147 61.33 -32.29 -11.86
CA TYR A 147 60.12 -31.47 -11.71
C TYR A 147 58.89 -32.34 -11.46
N VAL A 148 57.89 -31.76 -10.80
CA VAL A 148 56.57 -32.37 -10.61
C VAL A 148 55.52 -31.38 -11.07
N MET A 149 54.59 -31.82 -11.92
CA MET A 149 53.48 -30.98 -12.37
C MET A 149 52.23 -31.78 -12.70
N ASP A 150 51.07 -31.16 -12.51
CA ASP A 150 49.80 -31.60 -13.08
C ASP A 150 49.69 -31.04 -14.50
N LYS A 151 49.37 -31.89 -15.47
CA LYS A 151 49.18 -31.49 -16.86
C LYS A 151 48.07 -32.30 -17.53
N ARG A 152 47.59 -31.82 -18.68
CA ARG A 152 46.70 -32.55 -19.57
C ARG A 152 47.52 -33.36 -20.58
N GLY A 153 47.26 -34.66 -20.59
CA GLY A 153 47.68 -35.58 -21.64
C GLY A 153 46.60 -35.75 -22.69
N ILE A 154 46.98 -36.09 -23.91
CA ILE A 154 46.07 -36.45 -25.00
C ILE A 154 46.17 -37.96 -25.21
N ARG A 155 45.03 -38.65 -25.09
CA ARG A 155 44.90 -40.08 -25.38
C ARG A 155 44.84 -40.34 -26.89
N LYS A 156 45.02 -41.59 -27.30
CA LYS A 156 44.93 -42.04 -28.71
C LYS A 156 43.62 -41.64 -29.40
N ASP A 157 42.51 -41.66 -28.68
CA ASP A 157 41.17 -41.28 -29.14
C ASP A 157 40.93 -39.76 -29.18
N GLY A 158 41.93 -38.96 -28.78
CA GLY A 158 41.83 -37.51 -28.66
C GLY A 158 41.24 -37.03 -27.34
N ALA A 159 40.82 -37.93 -26.43
CA ALA A 159 40.32 -37.54 -25.12
C ALA A 159 41.45 -36.98 -24.24
N VAL A 160 41.09 -36.02 -23.40
CA VAL A 160 42.02 -35.44 -22.42
C VAL A 160 42.08 -36.33 -21.18
N VAL A 161 43.29 -36.68 -20.75
CA VAL A 161 43.57 -37.35 -19.46
C VAL A 161 44.35 -36.39 -18.58
N TYR A 162 43.94 -36.22 -17.32
CA TYR A 162 44.71 -35.41 -16.38
C TYR A 162 45.75 -36.29 -15.71
N VAL A 163 47.01 -35.89 -15.77
CA VAL A 163 48.11 -36.64 -15.19
C VAL A 163 48.99 -35.77 -14.31
N THR A 164 49.43 -36.31 -13.18
CA THR A 164 50.59 -35.78 -12.45
C THR A 164 51.83 -36.48 -12.99
N VAL A 165 52.80 -35.71 -13.47
CA VAL A 165 54.10 -36.22 -13.90
C VAL A 165 55.18 -35.80 -12.91
N ASP A 166 55.93 -36.76 -12.39
CA ASP A 166 57.15 -36.57 -11.58
C ASP A 166 58.34 -37.07 -12.39
N VAL A 167 59.19 -36.15 -12.84
CA VAL A 167 60.37 -36.43 -13.65
C VAL A 167 61.62 -36.19 -12.81
N LYS A 168 62.51 -37.17 -12.76
CA LYS A 168 63.86 -37.04 -12.18
C LYS A 168 64.93 -37.32 -13.21
N CYS A 169 66.00 -36.53 -13.22
CA CYS A 169 67.15 -36.82 -14.04
C CYS A 169 68.16 -37.69 -13.29
N VAL A 170 68.84 -38.57 -14.02
CA VAL A 170 70.03 -39.27 -13.55
C VAL A 170 71.21 -38.73 -14.35
N ARG A 171 72.26 -38.29 -13.66
CA ARG A 171 73.45 -37.70 -14.29
C ARG A 171 74.61 -38.68 -14.33
N LYS A 172 75.44 -38.55 -15.36
CA LYS A 172 76.75 -39.21 -15.45
C LYS A 172 77.74 -38.53 -14.51
N THR A 173 78.89 -39.16 -14.30
CA THR A 173 80.00 -38.61 -13.51
C THR A 173 80.58 -37.31 -14.08
N ASP A 174 80.31 -36.99 -15.36
CA ASP A 174 80.71 -35.73 -16.02
C ASP A 174 79.67 -34.59 -15.86
N GLY A 175 78.61 -34.81 -15.08
CA GLY A 175 77.54 -33.83 -14.81
C GLY A 175 76.45 -33.74 -15.88
N LYS A 176 76.62 -34.39 -17.04
CA LYS A 176 75.58 -34.43 -18.08
C LYS A 176 74.47 -35.39 -17.70
N VAL A 177 73.24 -35.08 -18.12
CA VAL A 177 72.10 -35.99 -17.94
C VAL A 177 72.34 -37.27 -18.76
N ASP A 178 72.20 -38.42 -18.10
CA ASP A 178 72.28 -39.75 -18.69
C ASP A 178 70.90 -40.16 -19.25
N TYR A 179 69.89 -40.11 -18.39
CA TYR A 179 68.50 -40.41 -18.72
C TYR A 179 67.55 -39.75 -17.72
N PHE A 180 66.28 -39.67 -18.08
CA PHE A 180 65.20 -39.24 -17.19
C PHE A 180 64.35 -40.42 -16.78
N ILE A 181 63.87 -40.41 -15.54
CA ILE A 181 62.83 -41.32 -15.04
C ILE A 181 61.57 -40.49 -14.81
N ALA A 182 60.51 -40.82 -15.52
CA ALA A 182 59.20 -40.20 -15.39
C ALA A 182 58.22 -41.17 -14.72
N MET A 183 57.52 -40.69 -13.69
CA MET A 183 56.37 -41.35 -13.07
C MET A 183 55.12 -40.56 -13.42
N VAL A 184 54.10 -41.24 -13.94
CA VAL A 184 52.85 -40.64 -14.43
C VAL A 184 51.68 -41.27 -13.70
N ARG A 185 50.90 -40.44 -13.00
CA ARG A 185 49.67 -40.87 -12.32
C ARG A 185 48.47 -40.26 -13.01
N ASP A 186 47.50 -41.09 -13.41
CA ASP A 186 46.18 -40.61 -13.85
C ASP A 186 45.42 -40.05 -12.64
N ILE A 187 45.08 -38.77 -12.70
CA ILE A 187 44.33 -38.03 -11.68
C ILE A 187 42.98 -37.53 -12.22
N THR A 188 42.52 -38.04 -13.37
CA THR A 188 41.28 -37.63 -14.03
C THR A 188 40.07 -37.78 -13.10
N GLU A 189 39.93 -38.96 -12.47
CA GLU A 189 38.85 -39.22 -11.51
C GLU A 189 38.93 -38.30 -10.30
N SER A 190 40.14 -38.05 -9.79
CA SER A 190 40.35 -37.15 -8.65
C SER A 190 40.01 -35.70 -8.97
N LYS A 191 40.38 -35.20 -10.16
CA LYS A 191 40.05 -33.84 -10.60
C LYS A 191 38.54 -33.69 -10.83
N ALA A 192 37.90 -34.69 -11.43
CA ALA A 192 36.45 -34.71 -11.62
C ALA A 192 35.69 -34.74 -10.28
N ALA A 193 36.13 -35.56 -9.32
CA ALA A 193 35.55 -35.61 -7.98
C ALA A 193 35.72 -34.27 -7.23
N ALA A 194 36.91 -33.65 -7.32
CA ALA A 194 37.16 -32.35 -6.72
C ALA A 194 36.28 -31.24 -7.34
N ALA A 195 36.14 -31.21 -8.67
CA ALA A 195 35.26 -30.25 -9.36
C ALA A 195 33.79 -30.45 -8.95
N LYS A 196 33.33 -31.70 -8.84
CA LYS A 196 31.98 -32.02 -8.36
C LYS A 196 31.76 -31.54 -6.92
N ILE A 197 32.71 -31.78 -6.01
CA ILE A 197 32.64 -31.30 -4.61
C ILE A 197 32.58 -29.77 -4.57
N GLN A 198 33.41 -29.08 -5.37
CA GLN A 198 33.39 -27.62 -5.44
C GLN A 198 32.04 -27.09 -5.94
N ARG A 199 31.48 -27.71 -6.99
CA ARG A 199 30.15 -27.36 -7.52
C ARG A 199 29.06 -27.56 -6.47
N MET A 200 29.05 -28.70 -5.77
CA MET A 200 28.10 -28.95 -4.68
C MET A 200 28.25 -27.91 -3.56
N THR A 201 29.49 -27.58 -3.16
CA THR A 201 29.76 -26.57 -2.13
C THR A 201 29.20 -25.20 -2.51
N ASN A 202 29.37 -24.80 -3.77
CA ASN A 202 28.83 -23.56 -4.31
C ASN A 202 27.29 -23.55 -4.28
N LEU A 203 26.64 -24.63 -4.72
CA LEU A 203 25.18 -24.75 -4.69
C LEU A 203 24.61 -24.72 -3.26
N TYR A 204 25.25 -25.39 -2.30
CA TYR A 204 24.88 -25.28 -0.88
C TYR A 204 25.02 -23.86 -0.34
N ALA A 205 26.07 -23.14 -0.75
CA ALA A 205 26.25 -21.74 -0.38
C ALA A 205 25.12 -20.86 -0.94
N ALA A 206 24.74 -21.04 -2.21
CA ALA A 206 23.62 -20.33 -2.82
C ALA A 206 22.28 -20.63 -2.12
N LEU A 207 21.99 -21.90 -1.85
CA LEU A 207 20.79 -22.30 -1.11
C LEU A 207 20.76 -21.66 0.29
N SER A 208 21.89 -21.67 1.00
CA SER A 208 22.00 -21.03 2.31
C SER A 208 21.77 -19.52 2.26
N GLN A 209 22.32 -18.81 1.27
CA GLN A 209 22.09 -17.37 1.09
C GLN A 209 20.65 -17.05 0.69
N CYS A 210 20.06 -17.85 -0.21
CA CYS A 210 18.64 -17.77 -0.57
C CYS A 210 17.76 -17.87 0.68
N ASN A 211 18.03 -18.85 1.56
CA ASN A 211 17.29 -19.03 2.81
C ASN A 211 17.47 -17.86 3.79
N GLN A 212 18.65 -17.23 3.82
CA GLN A 212 18.83 -15.98 4.59
C GLN A 212 18.06 -14.80 3.97
N ALA A 213 18.00 -14.69 2.65
CA ALA A 213 17.26 -13.66 1.94
C ALA A 213 15.75 -13.79 2.20
N ILE A 214 15.22 -15.01 2.15
CA ILE A 214 13.82 -15.32 2.48
C ILE A 214 13.43 -14.77 3.86
N VAL A 215 14.29 -14.95 4.87
CA VAL A 215 14.02 -14.47 6.23
C VAL A 215 14.13 -12.95 6.37
N ARG A 216 14.99 -12.30 5.59
CA ARG A 216 15.30 -10.86 5.74
C ARG A 216 14.43 -9.94 4.88
N THR A 217 13.85 -10.46 3.81
CA THR A 217 13.01 -9.68 2.89
C THR A 217 11.54 -9.79 3.25
N GLY A 218 10.77 -8.75 2.92
CA GLY A 218 9.32 -8.71 3.15
C GLY A 218 8.47 -8.82 1.89
N SER A 219 9.11 -8.92 0.72
CA SER A 219 8.40 -8.88 -0.57
C SER A 219 9.15 -9.58 -1.69
N GLU A 220 8.39 -9.96 -2.72
CA GLU A 220 8.90 -10.58 -3.95
C GLU A 220 9.89 -9.68 -4.71
N ALA A 221 9.63 -8.37 -4.69
CA ALA A 221 10.46 -7.37 -5.37
C ALA A 221 11.88 -7.26 -4.78
N GLU A 222 12.04 -7.60 -3.50
CA GLU A 222 13.33 -7.67 -2.82
C GLU A 222 13.94 -9.07 -2.91
N LEU A 223 13.12 -10.10 -2.77
CA LEU A 223 13.57 -11.49 -2.76
C LEU A 223 14.13 -11.93 -4.12
N PHE A 224 13.41 -11.71 -5.23
CA PHE A 224 13.80 -12.25 -6.53
C PHE A 224 15.17 -11.77 -7.03
N PRO A 225 15.53 -10.47 -6.96
CA PRO A 225 16.86 -10.02 -7.34
C PRO A 225 17.97 -10.63 -6.47
N GLN A 226 17.71 -10.79 -5.17
CA GLN A 226 18.68 -11.38 -4.25
C GLN A 226 18.92 -12.85 -4.57
N VAL A 227 17.87 -13.64 -4.80
CA VAL A 227 17.96 -15.06 -5.20
C VAL A 227 18.75 -15.22 -6.51
N CYS A 228 18.48 -14.37 -7.51
CA CYS A 228 19.22 -14.43 -8.77
C CYS A 228 20.71 -14.13 -8.56
N ARG A 229 21.04 -13.14 -7.72
CA ARG A 229 22.42 -12.82 -7.35
C ARG A 229 23.08 -13.98 -6.63
N ASP A 230 22.39 -14.58 -5.65
CA ASP A 230 22.95 -15.65 -4.82
C ASP A 230 23.30 -16.89 -5.66
N ALA A 231 22.43 -17.23 -6.62
CA ALA A 231 22.67 -18.33 -7.55
C ALA A 231 23.91 -18.12 -8.44
N VAL A 232 24.25 -16.89 -8.79
CA VAL A 232 25.41 -16.56 -9.63
C VAL A 232 26.67 -16.40 -8.79
N GLU A 233 26.65 -15.54 -7.77
CA GLU A 233 27.83 -15.21 -6.97
C GLU A 233 28.31 -16.39 -6.11
N PHE A 234 27.37 -17.14 -5.51
CA PHE A 234 27.70 -18.27 -4.65
C PHE A 234 27.49 -19.61 -5.36
N GLY A 235 26.46 -19.73 -6.21
CA GLY A 235 26.08 -20.98 -6.87
C GLY A 235 26.94 -21.34 -8.08
N GLY A 236 27.80 -20.44 -8.55
CA GLY A 236 28.66 -20.66 -9.72
C GLY A 236 27.92 -20.64 -11.05
N MET A 237 26.68 -20.14 -11.08
CA MET A 237 25.90 -19.98 -12.31
C MET A 237 26.44 -18.82 -13.14
N LYS A 238 26.30 -18.91 -14.46
CA LYS A 238 26.62 -17.82 -15.39
C LYS A 238 25.52 -16.77 -15.45
N LEU A 239 24.26 -17.21 -15.41
CA LEU A 239 23.09 -16.35 -15.44
C LEU A 239 21.99 -16.98 -14.59
N ALA A 240 21.27 -16.16 -13.85
CA ALA A 240 20.05 -16.54 -13.16
C ALA A 240 18.98 -15.46 -13.40
N TRP A 241 17.75 -15.87 -13.67
CA TRP A 241 16.63 -14.94 -13.79
C TRP A 241 15.30 -15.57 -13.40
N ILE A 242 14.41 -14.75 -12.85
CA ILE A 242 13.06 -15.14 -12.47
C ILE A 242 12.08 -14.44 -13.40
N GLY A 243 11.16 -15.22 -13.97
CA GLY A 243 10.09 -14.74 -14.83
C GLY A 243 8.72 -15.08 -14.27
N LEU A 244 7.81 -14.11 -14.26
CA LEU A 244 6.42 -14.33 -13.86
C LEU A 244 5.53 -14.52 -15.08
N LEU A 245 4.60 -15.47 -14.98
CA LEU A 245 3.61 -15.76 -16.00
C LEU A 245 2.46 -14.77 -15.92
N ASP A 246 2.26 -14.00 -16.98
CA ASP A 246 1.07 -13.17 -17.14
C ASP A 246 -0.13 -14.06 -17.49
N ALA A 247 -1.10 -14.14 -16.58
CA ALA A 247 -2.25 -15.04 -16.72
C ALA A 247 -3.10 -14.77 -17.98
N THR A 248 -3.11 -13.53 -18.48
CA THR A 248 -3.93 -13.12 -19.62
C THR A 248 -3.22 -13.40 -20.94
N SER A 249 -1.96 -12.99 -21.05
CA SER A 249 -1.19 -13.12 -22.29
C SER A 249 -0.47 -14.46 -22.43
N GLN A 250 -0.37 -15.25 -21.35
CA GLN A 250 0.46 -16.47 -21.28
C GLN A 250 1.92 -16.19 -21.64
N ILE A 251 2.40 -14.96 -21.42
CA ILE A 251 3.77 -14.54 -21.65
C ILE A 251 4.50 -14.48 -20.31
N VAL A 252 5.71 -15.03 -20.28
CA VAL A 252 6.63 -14.96 -19.15
C VAL A 252 7.39 -13.65 -19.24
N LYS A 253 7.24 -12.80 -18.22
CA LYS A 253 7.94 -11.52 -18.11
C LYS A 253 9.09 -11.66 -17.11
N PRO A 254 10.35 -11.42 -17.51
CA PRO A 254 11.46 -11.33 -16.57
C PRO A 254 11.19 -10.23 -15.54
N VAL A 255 11.27 -10.57 -14.25
CA VAL A 255 11.09 -9.62 -13.13
C VAL A 255 12.36 -9.40 -12.31
N ALA A 256 13.31 -10.33 -12.40
CA ALA A 256 14.62 -10.22 -11.77
C ALA A 256 15.65 -11.02 -12.57
N SER A 257 16.89 -10.56 -12.58
CA SER A 257 17.99 -11.23 -13.26
C SER A 257 19.34 -10.79 -12.71
N PHE A 258 20.35 -11.65 -12.85
CA PHE A 258 21.73 -11.37 -12.48
C PHE A 258 22.69 -12.30 -13.24
N GLY A 259 23.87 -11.81 -13.63
CA GLY A 259 24.91 -12.60 -14.29
C GLY A 259 25.29 -12.11 -15.69
N ALA A 260 25.93 -12.97 -16.47
CA ALA A 260 26.42 -12.68 -17.82
C ALA A 260 25.33 -12.91 -18.88
N GLY A 261 25.07 -11.89 -19.71
CA GLY A 261 24.06 -11.93 -20.78
C GLY A 261 22.65 -11.53 -20.31
N VAL A 262 22.55 -10.63 -19.33
CA VAL A 262 21.26 -10.07 -18.88
C VAL A 262 20.60 -9.23 -19.98
N GLU A 263 21.39 -8.64 -20.86
CA GLU A 263 20.96 -7.84 -22.01
C GLU A 263 20.05 -8.64 -22.95
N TYR A 264 20.19 -9.98 -23.00
CA TYR A 264 19.31 -10.85 -23.79
C TYR A 264 17.87 -10.89 -23.25
N LEU A 265 17.66 -10.59 -21.96
CA LEU A 265 16.32 -10.55 -21.37
C LEU A 265 15.53 -9.32 -21.85
N GLU A 266 16.20 -8.30 -22.41
CA GLU A 266 15.55 -7.15 -23.03
C GLU A 266 14.90 -7.56 -24.36
N GLY A 267 13.56 -7.59 -24.39
CA GLY A 267 12.79 -8.03 -25.56
C GLY A 267 12.52 -9.53 -25.63
N LEU A 268 12.90 -10.30 -24.60
CA LEU A 268 12.59 -11.72 -24.50
C LEU A 268 11.08 -11.95 -24.33
N SER A 269 10.46 -12.64 -25.29
CA SER A 269 9.04 -13.04 -25.23
C SER A 269 8.89 -14.55 -25.24
N ILE A 270 8.96 -15.17 -24.06
CA ILE A 270 8.71 -16.60 -23.86
C ILE A 270 7.23 -16.79 -23.54
N SER A 271 6.55 -17.70 -24.27
CA SER A 271 5.17 -18.07 -23.98
C SER A 271 5.10 -19.35 -23.15
N ALA A 272 4.06 -19.53 -22.35
CA ALA A 272 3.71 -20.83 -21.80
C ALA A 272 2.96 -21.71 -22.84
N ASP A 273 2.39 -21.12 -23.90
CA ASP A 273 1.60 -21.84 -24.91
C ASP A 273 2.52 -22.60 -25.91
N ALA A 274 2.27 -23.90 -26.05
CA ALA A 274 2.99 -24.82 -26.94
C ALA A 274 2.81 -24.50 -28.44
N ASN A 275 1.82 -23.69 -28.81
CA ASN A 275 1.56 -23.26 -30.17
C ASN A 275 2.61 -22.27 -30.69
N PHE A 276 3.29 -21.54 -29.80
CA PHE A 276 4.38 -20.64 -30.16
C PHE A 276 5.73 -21.37 -30.10
N SER A 277 6.62 -21.06 -31.04
CA SER A 277 7.99 -21.61 -31.05
C SER A 277 8.75 -21.29 -29.75
N THR A 278 8.50 -20.12 -29.15
CA THR A 278 9.12 -19.70 -27.89
C THR A 278 8.54 -20.41 -26.66
N GLY A 279 7.35 -21.02 -26.75
CA GLY A 279 6.76 -21.82 -25.68
C GLY A 279 7.10 -23.30 -25.70
N ARG A 280 7.80 -23.76 -26.73
CA ARG A 280 8.36 -25.12 -26.80
C ARG A 280 9.74 -25.25 -26.15
N GLY A 281 10.33 -24.12 -25.72
CA GLY A 281 11.59 -24.10 -24.99
C GLY A 281 11.47 -24.57 -23.53
N PRO A 282 12.61 -24.74 -22.83
CA PRO A 282 12.64 -25.26 -21.46
C PRO A 282 11.72 -24.52 -20.48
N THR A 283 11.66 -23.19 -20.56
CA THR A 283 10.83 -22.37 -19.68
C THR A 283 9.33 -22.57 -19.90
N GLY A 284 8.87 -22.58 -21.16
CA GLY A 284 7.46 -22.84 -21.47
C GLY A 284 7.04 -24.26 -21.10
N LEU A 285 7.93 -25.24 -21.25
CA LEU A 285 7.70 -26.62 -20.85
C LEU A 285 7.55 -26.76 -19.32
N ALA A 286 8.48 -26.19 -18.56
CA ALA A 286 8.47 -26.25 -17.10
C ALA A 286 7.18 -25.66 -16.50
N LEU A 287 6.69 -24.55 -17.07
CA LEU A 287 5.47 -23.89 -16.62
C LEU A 287 4.20 -24.68 -16.92
N ARG A 288 4.13 -25.36 -18.08
CA ARG A 288 2.94 -26.15 -18.47
C ARG A 288 2.87 -27.49 -17.77
N GLU A 289 4.00 -28.18 -17.68
CA GLU A 289 4.06 -29.52 -17.11
C GLU A 289 4.21 -29.50 -15.59
N ASP A 290 4.47 -28.33 -15.01
CA ASP A 290 4.72 -28.15 -13.59
C ASP A 290 5.84 -29.08 -13.09
N GLN A 291 6.94 -29.12 -13.84
CA GLN A 291 8.10 -29.95 -13.56
C GLN A 291 9.40 -29.20 -13.89
N PRO A 292 10.48 -29.38 -13.11
CA PRO A 292 11.79 -28.87 -13.47
C PRO A 292 12.28 -29.43 -14.80
N VAL A 293 12.86 -28.58 -15.65
CA VAL A 293 13.45 -28.97 -16.93
C VAL A 293 14.95 -28.78 -16.89
N TRP A 294 15.68 -29.86 -17.10
CA TRP A 294 17.14 -29.90 -17.09
C TRP A 294 17.67 -30.08 -18.52
N CYS A 295 18.58 -29.21 -18.94
CA CYS A 295 19.26 -29.27 -20.22
C CYS A 295 20.77 -29.36 -19.97
N GLN A 296 21.33 -30.56 -20.16
CA GLN A 296 22.75 -30.83 -19.86
C GLN A 296 23.71 -30.38 -20.95
N ASP A 297 23.23 -30.25 -22.19
CA ASP A 297 23.99 -29.73 -23.33
C ASP A 297 23.12 -28.69 -24.06
N PHE A 298 23.24 -27.45 -23.61
CA PHE A 298 22.44 -26.33 -24.08
C PHE A 298 22.65 -26.03 -25.57
N ILE A 299 23.85 -26.28 -26.11
CA ILE A 299 24.21 -25.95 -27.49
C ILE A 299 23.73 -27.03 -28.46
N ARG A 300 23.55 -28.28 -28.01
CA ARG A 300 23.10 -29.39 -28.88
C ARG A 300 21.64 -29.77 -28.72
N ASP A 301 20.96 -29.28 -27.68
CA ASP A 301 19.54 -29.58 -27.46
C ASP A 301 18.65 -28.87 -28.49
N ALA A 302 17.78 -29.62 -29.17
CA ALA A 302 16.86 -29.07 -30.16
C ALA A 302 15.83 -28.09 -29.56
N ARG A 303 15.51 -28.23 -28.26
CA ARG A 303 14.55 -27.37 -27.55
C ARG A 303 15.11 -25.96 -27.31
N THR A 304 16.43 -25.81 -27.30
CA THR A 304 17.12 -24.54 -27.07
C THR A 304 17.63 -23.90 -28.36
N ALA A 305 17.32 -24.47 -29.53
CA ALA A 305 17.77 -24.01 -30.84
C ALA A 305 17.62 -22.51 -31.10
N PRO A 306 16.52 -21.84 -30.70
CA PRO A 306 16.39 -20.39 -30.88
C PRO A 306 17.46 -19.55 -30.14
N TRP A 307 18.19 -20.14 -29.19
CA TRP A 307 19.11 -19.45 -28.29
C TRP A 307 20.55 -19.97 -28.35
N HIS A 308 20.89 -20.90 -29.26
CA HIS A 308 22.24 -21.47 -29.38
C HIS A 308 23.32 -20.41 -29.66
N GLU A 309 23.06 -19.46 -30.56
CA GLU A 309 24.02 -18.40 -30.92
C GLU A 309 24.35 -17.51 -29.72
N LEU A 310 23.35 -17.18 -28.91
CA LEU A 310 23.49 -16.37 -27.70
C LEU A 310 24.12 -17.16 -26.55
N GLY A 311 23.78 -18.44 -26.40
CA GLY A 311 24.42 -19.32 -25.44
C GLY A 311 25.91 -19.49 -25.71
N ALA A 312 26.29 -19.61 -26.99
CA ALA A 312 27.69 -19.71 -27.38
C ALA A 312 28.49 -18.42 -27.06
N SER A 313 27.90 -17.24 -27.28
CA SER A 313 28.59 -15.95 -27.02
C SER A 313 28.77 -15.63 -25.54
N HIS A 314 27.88 -16.14 -24.67
CA HIS A 314 27.93 -15.92 -23.22
C HIS A 314 28.47 -17.11 -22.42
N GLY A 315 28.84 -18.20 -23.10
CA GLY A 315 29.40 -19.39 -22.49
C GLY A 315 28.39 -20.19 -21.66
N TRP A 316 27.13 -20.28 -22.11
CA TRP A 316 26.12 -21.15 -21.51
C TRP A 316 26.23 -22.55 -22.12
N ALA A 317 26.59 -23.52 -21.29
CA ALA A 317 26.77 -24.91 -21.71
C ALA A 317 25.63 -25.82 -21.23
N ALA A 318 24.92 -25.44 -20.16
CA ALA A 318 23.75 -26.14 -19.65
C ALA A 318 22.74 -25.13 -19.09
N SER A 319 21.45 -25.50 -19.06
CA SER A 319 20.40 -24.69 -18.40
C SER A 319 19.45 -25.53 -17.54
N ALA A 320 18.94 -24.94 -16.47
CA ALA A 320 17.88 -25.49 -15.64
C ALA A 320 16.74 -24.50 -15.51
N VAL A 321 15.50 -24.99 -15.55
CA VAL A 321 14.31 -24.18 -15.30
C VAL A 321 13.43 -24.85 -14.28
N LEU A 322 13.12 -24.13 -13.20
CA LEU A 322 12.30 -24.62 -12.10
C LEU A 322 11.01 -23.81 -12.00
N PRO A 323 9.83 -24.43 -11.94
CA PRO A 323 8.58 -23.72 -11.71
C PRO A 323 8.57 -23.12 -10.29
N LEU A 324 8.01 -21.92 -10.16
CA LEU A 324 7.73 -21.27 -8.89
C LEU A 324 6.23 -21.26 -8.64
N HIS A 325 5.84 -21.56 -7.41
CA HIS A 325 4.44 -21.72 -7.03
C HIS A 325 3.98 -20.64 -6.07
N ARG A 326 2.68 -20.38 -6.11
CA ARG A 326 1.94 -19.66 -5.09
C ARG A 326 0.61 -20.36 -4.84
N ASN A 327 0.36 -20.76 -3.61
CA ASN A 327 -0.79 -21.56 -3.19
C ASN A 327 -1.00 -22.81 -4.07
N GLY A 328 0.09 -23.50 -4.41
CA GLY A 328 0.07 -24.69 -5.26
C GLY A 328 -0.19 -24.44 -6.76
N LYS A 329 -0.23 -23.18 -7.21
CA LYS A 329 -0.35 -22.83 -8.63
C LYS A 329 0.97 -22.28 -9.15
N VAL A 330 1.37 -22.72 -10.35
CA VAL A 330 2.54 -22.16 -11.04
C VAL A 330 2.29 -20.70 -11.39
N ILE A 331 3.16 -19.81 -10.91
CA ILE A 331 3.10 -18.37 -11.15
C ILE A 331 4.24 -17.86 -12.03
N GLY A 332 5.27 -18.68 -12.25
CA GLY A 332 6.51 -18.23 -12.84
C GLY A 332 7.58 -19.32 -12.83
N SER A 333 8.78 -18.94 -13.23
CA SER A 333 9.92 -19.84 -13.38
C SER A 333 11.20 -19.18 -12.89
N PHE A 334 12.07 -20.01 -12.33
CA PHE A 334 13.44 -19.68 -11.98
C PHE A 334 14.39 -20.37 -12.96
N ASN A 335 15.12 -19.57 -13.73
CA ASN A 335 15.92 -20.02 -14.87
C ASN A 335 17.39 -19.81 -14.54
N LEU A 336 18.21 -20.85 -14.75
CA LEU A 336 19.61 -20.92 -14.36
C LEU A 336 20.45 -21.44 -15.53
N TYR A 337 21.65 -20.89 -15.71
CA TYR A 337 22.58 -21.27 -16.77
C TYR A 337 23.96 -21.54 -16.18
N ALA A 338 24.57 -22.66 -16.58
CA ALA A 338 25.90 -23.05 -16.14
C ALA A 338 26.91 -23.00 -17.31
N GLY A 339 28.19 -22.85 -16.96
CA GLY A 339 29.29 -22.78 -17.94
C GLY A 339 29.86 -24.12 -18.38
N GLU A 340 29.36 -25.22 -17.81
CA GLU A 340 29.83 -26.59 -18.07
C GLU A 340 28.67 -27.45 -18.57
N ILE A 341 28.96 -28.41 -19.44
CA ILE A 341 28.00 -29.47 -19.78
C ILE A 341 27.82 -30.42 -18.58
N ASP A 342 26.67 -31.08 -18.50
CA ASP A 342 26.34 -32.00 -17.39
C ASP A 342 26.49 -31.33 -16.00
N ALA A 343 26.22 -30.02 -15.94
CA ALA A 343 26.30 -29.23 -14.71
C ALA A 343 25.24 -29.64 -13.68
N PHE A 344 24.09 -30.14 -14.14
CA PHE A 344 22.92 -30.44 -13.30
C PHE A 344 22.81 -31.94 -13.05
N ASP A 345 23.79 -32.52 -12.36
CA ASP A 345 23.69 -33.91 -11.88
C ASP A 345 22.58 -34.08 -10.82
N GLU A 346 22.25 -35.31 -10.45
CA GLU A 346 21.15 -35.62 -9.52
C GLU A 346 21.23 -34.85 -8.18
N ALA A 347 22.45 -34.64 -7.67
CA ALA A 347 22.67 -33.87 -6.45
C ALA A 347 22.37 -32.38 -6.65
N ALA A 348 22.84 -31.79 -7.77
CA ALA A 348 22.53 -30.42 -8.12
C ALA A 348 21.03 -30.21 -8.38
N GLN A 349 20.37 -31.15 -9.06
CA GLN A 349 18.92 -31.10 -9.32
C GLN A 349 18.13 -31.07 -8.01
N THR A 350 18.53 -31.89 -7.04
CA THR A 350 17.90 -31.94 -5.71
C THR A 350 18.00 -30.59 -5.00
N LEU A 351 19.21 -30.02 -4.92
CA LEU A 351 19.44 -28.73 -4.22
C LEU A 351 18.74 -27.55 -4.90
N LEU A 352 18.75 -27.50 -6.22
CA LEU A 352 18.05 -26.44 -6.96
C LEU A 352 16.54 -26.56 -6.81
N THR A 353 16.01 -27.78 -6.80
CA THR A 353 14.58 -28.03 -6.54
C THR A 353 14.20 -27.61 -5.13
N GLU A 354 15.03 -27.91 -4.13
CA GLU A 354 14.86 -27.43 -2.75
C GLU A 354 14.84 -25.89 -2.70
N MET A 355 15.77 -25.23 -3.39
CA MET A 355 15.81 -23.77 -3.48
C MET A 355 14.51 -23.18 -4.08
N ALA A 356 13.97 -23.78 -5.15
CA ALA A 356 12.71 -23.34 -5.75
C ALA A 356 11.49 -23.56 -4.83
N LEU A 357 11.49 -24.65 -4.04
CA LEU A 357 10.47 -24.92 -3.03
C LEU A 357 10.53 -23.90 -1.89
N ASP A 358 11.73 -23.58 -1.39
CA ASP A 358 11.92 -22.57 -0.33
C ASP A 358 11.46 -21.18 -0.80
N ILE A 359 11.77 -20.81 -2.04
CA ILE A 359 11.26 -19.57 -2.66
C ILE A 359 9.72 -19.60 -2.72
N SER A 360 9.13 -20.69 -3.21
CA SER A 360 7.67 -20.83 -3.31
C SER A 360 6.99 -20.73 -1.93
N TYR A 361 7.59 -21.33 -0.90
CA TYR A 361 7.12 -21.20 0.48
C TYR A 361 7.17 -19.76 0.99
N ALA A 362 8.24 -19.02 0.67
CA ALA A 362 8.38 -17.61 1.03
C ALA A 362 7.26 -16.75 0.41
N LEU A 363 6.91 -17.02 -0.86
CA LEU A 363 5.83 -16.32 -1.56
C LEU A 363 4.47 -16.53 -0.89
N ASP A 364 4.16 -17.76 -0.49
CA ASP A 364 2.94 -18.08 0.27
C ASP A 364 2.91 -17.37 1.64
N ASN A 365 4.07 -17.22 2.27
CA ASN A 365 4.17 -16.48 3.53
C ASN A 365 3.93 -14.98 3.35
N PHE A 366 4.51 -14.36 2.32
CA PHE A 366 4.29 -12.94 2.01
C PHE A 366 2.83 -12.63 1.73
N GLU A 367 2.12 -13.48 0.99
CA GLU A 367 0.69 -13.29 0.72
C GLU A 367 -0.16 -13.40 1.99
N ARG A 368 0.12 -14.40 2.84
CA ARG A 368 -0.58 -14.58 4.12
C ARG A 368 -0.38 -13.38 5.04
N GLU A 369 0.84 -12.88 5.17
CA GLU A 369 1.13 -11.71 6.00
C GLU A 369 0.46 -10.45 5.44
N ALA A 370 0.51 -10.23 4.11
CA ALA A 370 -0.18 -9.11 3.47
C ALA A 370 -1.70 -9.19 3.65
N ALA A 371 -2.30 -10.39 3.56
CA ALA A 371 -3.71 -10.62 3.81
C ALA A 371 -4.08 -10.33 5.28
N ARG A 372 -3.24 -10.76 6.23
CA ARG A 372 -3.42 -10.47 7.66
C ARG A 372 -3.40 -8.98 7.94
N GLN A 373 -2.41 -8.26 7.43
CA GLN A 373 -2.30 -6.81 7.60
C GLN A 373 -3.48 -6.06 7.00
N ARG A 374 -3.98 -6.47 5.82
CA ARG A 374 -5.21 -5.88 5.23
C ARG A 374 -6.44 -6.14 6.09
N ALA A 375 -6.57 -7.34 6.67
CA ALA A 375 -7.68 -7.67 7.55
C ALA A 375 -7.64 -6.84 8.85
N GLU A 376 -6.47 -6.72 9.47
CA GLU A 376 -6.23 -5.88 10.66
C GLU A 376 -6.53 -4.41 10.37
N ALA A 377 -6.05 -3.87 9.24
CA ALA A 377 -6.33 -2.49 8.82
C ALA A 377 -7.83 -2.26 8.59
N ARG A 378 -8.54 -3.22 7.98
CA ARG A 378 -9.99 -3.13 7.74
C ARG A 378 -10.77 -3.17 9.06
N PHE A 379 -10.34 -3.98 10.02
CA PHE A 379 -10.93 -4.02 11.35
C PHE A 379 -10.71 -2.70 12.11
N ALA A 380 -9.48 -2.18 12.10
CA ALA A 380 -9.14 -0.90 12.73
C ALA A 380 -9.95 0.27 12.13
N LEU A 381 -10.15 0.28 10.80
CA LEU A 381 -10.99 1.27 10.14
C LEU A 381 -12.46 1.18 10.60
N ALA A 382 -13.03 -0.04 10.66
CA ALA A 382 -14.40 -0.24 11.12
C ALA A 382 -14.60 0.21 12.58
N ALA A 383 -13.66 -0.12 13.47
CA ALA A 383 -13.68 0.33 14.86
C ALA A 383 -13.60 1.86 14.95
N LYS A 384 -12.77 2.51 14.12
CA LYS A 384 -12.66 3.96 14.08
C LYS A 384 -13.94 4.63 13.58
N VAL A 385 -14.60 4.07 12.55
CA VAL A 385 -15.90 4.57 12.07
C VAL A 385 -16.97 4.46 13.16
N PHE A 386 -17.01 3.34 13.90
CA PHE A 386 -17.92 3.16 15.02
C PHE A 386 -17.72 4.25 16.10
N GLU A 387 -16.48 4.51 16.51
CA GLU A 387 -16.16 5.50 17.55
C GLU A 387 -16.32 6.96 17.10
N GLN A 388 -16.03 7.27 15.83
CA GLN A 388 -16.09 8.64 15.31
C GLN A 388 -17.45 9.01 14.69
N SER A 389 -18.44 8.12 14.72
CA SER A 389 -19.81 8.44 14.29
C SER A 389 -20.37 9.58 15.14
N SER A 390 -21.05 10.53 14.49
CA SER A 390 -21.81 11.59 15.17
C SER A 390 -23.11 11.07 15.79
N GLU A 391 -23.64 9.96 15.26
CA GLU A 391 -24.81 9.29 15.81
C GLU A 391 -24.38 8.32 16.91
N ALA A 392 -25.19 8.26 17.97
CA ALA A 392 -24.99 7.31 19.06
C ALA A 392 -25.33 5.91 18.56
N ILE A 393 -24.40 4.97 18.72
CA ILE A 393 -24.57 3.57 18.36
C ILE A 393 -24.50 2.74 19.63
N THR A 394 -25.48 1.86 19.81
CA THR A 394 -25.60 0.90 20.90
C THR A 394 -25.77 -0.49 20.31
N ILE A 395 -25.02 -1.46 20.82
CA ILE A 395 -25.15 -2.87 20.45
C ILE A 395 -25.56 -3.64 21.69
N THR A 396 -26.62 -4.44 21.58
CA THR A 396 -27.13 -5.28 22.67
C THR A 396 -27.08 -6.76 22.30
N ASP A 397 -27.05 -7.63 23.30
CA ASP A 397 -27.20 -9.08 23.13
C ASP A 397 -28.66 -9.46 22.78
N ALA A 398 -28.90 -10.75 22.58
CA ALA A 398 -30.24 -11.28 22.28
C ALA A 398 -31.28 -11.04 23.41
N ASP A 399 -30.83 -10.84 24.65
CA ASP A 399 -31.67 -10.49 25.81
C ASP A 399 -31.81 -8.97 26.01
N ASN A 400 -31.27 -8.21 25.05
CA ASN A 400 -31.31 -6.76 24.96
C ASN A 400 -30.54 -6.05 26.10
N ASN A 401 -29.44 -6.64 26.57
CA ASN A 401 -28.47 -6.01 27.45
C ASN A 401 -27.35 -5.38 26.61
N ILE A 402 -26.95 -4.16 26.96
CA ILE A 402 -25.93 -3.40 26.24
C ILE A 402 -24.58 -4.09 26.36
N VAL A 403 -24.01 -4.46 25.22
CA VAL A 403 -22.69 -5.08 25.08
C VAL A 403 -21.64 -4.04 24.70
N ARG A 404 -22.03 -3.01 23.94
CA ARG A 404 -21.13 -1.93 23.51
C ARG A 404 -21.88 -0.65 23.17
N VAL A 405 -21.24 0.49 23.42
CA VAL A 405 -21.69 1.81 22.96
C VAL A 405 -20.52 2.57 22.35
N ASN A 406 -20.77 3.51 21.45
CA ASN A 406 -19.72 4.38 20.91
C ASN A 406 -19.58 5.70 21.71
N HIS A 407 -18.58 6.51 21.36
CA HIS A 407 -18.38 7.83 21.97
C HIS A 407 -19.61 8.75 21.89
N ALA A 408 -20.32 8.80 20.75
CA ALA A 408 -21.50 9.65 20.59
C ALA A 408 -22.64 9.28 21.55
N PHE A 409 -22.83 8.00 21.86
CA PHE A 409 -23.77 7.59 22.91
C PHE A 409 -23.45 8.26 24.25
N THR A 410 -22.18 8.28 24.63
CA THR A 410 -21.74 8.91 25.88
C THR A 410 -21.96 10.42 25.83
N ALA A 411 -21.62 11.05 24.70
CA ALA A 411 -21.79 12.50 24.52
C ALA A 411 -23.26 12.94 24.58
N ILE A 412 -24.17 12.19 23.94
CA ILE A 412 -25.60 12.50 23.91
C ILE A 412 -26.24 12.15 25.25
N THR A 413 -26.06 10.94 25.77
CA THR A 413 -26.83 10.49 26.95
C THR A 413 -26.23 10.93 28.29
N GLY A 414 -24.93 11.26 28.32
CA GLY A 414 -24.16 11.53 29.54
C GLY A 414 -23.78 10.29 30.34
N TYR A 415 -24.15 9.08 29.89
CA TYR A 415 -23.72 7.83 30.50
C TYR A 415 -22.40 7.37 29.92
N ARG A 416 -21.44 7.03 30.79
CA ARG A 416 -20.19 6.40 30.34
C ARG A 416 -20.46 4.94 30.01
N GLU A 417 -19.69 4.38 29.09
CA GLU A 417 -19.80 2.96 28.72
C GLU A 417 -19.82 2.04 29.94
N ALA A 418 -18.88 2.19 30.88
CA ALA A 418 -18.82 1.38 32.09
C ALA A 418 -20.08 1.47 33.00
N ASP A 419 -20.88 2.54 32.87
CA ASP A 419 -22.12 2.71 33.63
C ASP A 419 -23.30 1.96 32.97
N VAL A 420 -23.20 1.59 31.69
CA VAL A 420 -24.31 1.01 30.89
C VAL A 420 -24.07 -0.40 30.39
N LEU A 421 -22.82 -0.89 30.38
CA LEU A 421 -22.54 -2.28 30.01
C LEU A 421 -23.33 -3.26 30.89
N GLY A 422 -23.99 -4.22 30.25
CA GLY A 422 -24.87 -5.21 30.86
C GLY A 422 -26.25 -4.66 31.30
N GLN A 423 -26.52 -3.36 31.13
CA GLN A 423 -27.82 -2.77 31.42
C GLN A 423 -28.76 -2.84 30.21
N ASN A 424 -30.07 -2.81 30.46
CA ASN A 424 -31.05 -2.74 29.39
C ASN A 424 -31.32 -1.28 28.96
N PRO A 425 -31.41 -0.95 27.65
CA PRO A 425 -31.62 0.42 27.15
C PRO A 425 -32.83 1.17 27.73
N ARG A 426 -33.78 0.46 28.36
CA ARG A 426 -34.90 1.07 29.11
C ARG A 426 -34.46 2.08 30.18
N LEU A 427 -33.20 2.08 30.60
CA LEU A 427 -32.67 3.10 31.52
C LEU A 427 -32.80 4.53 30.97
N LEU A 428 -32.88 4.69 29.65
CA LEU A 428 -33.04 5.98 28.98
C LEU A 428 -34.50 6.45 28.91
N ALA A 429 -35.47 5.61 29.32
CA ALA A 429 -36.89 5.92 29.14
C ALA A 429 -37.32 7.19 29.92
N SER A 430 -37.92 8.14 29.20
CA SER A 430 -38.43 9.39 29.81
C SER A 430 -39.79 9.25 30.50
N GLY A 431 -40.50 8.14 30.30
CA GLY A 431 -41.86 7.95 30.78
C GLY A 431 -42.94 8.77 30.04
N ARG A 432 -42.59 9.48 28.96
CA ARG A 432 -43.57 10.19 28.11
C ARG A 432 -44.36 9.26 27.18
N HIS A 433 -43.79 8.11 26.84
CA HIS A 433 -44.42 7.09 26.01
C HIS A 433 -45.01 5.98 26.88
N ASP A 434 -46.17 5.48 26.50
CA ASP A 434 -46.87 4.41 27.21
C ASP A 434 -46.31 3.01 26.86
N GLN A 435 -46.79 1.98 27.55
CA GLN A 435 -46.36 0.61 27.29
C GLN A 435 -46.79 0.09 25.91
N ASP A 436 -47.89 0.62 25.37
CA ASP A 436 -48.43 0.21 24.08
C ASP A 436 -47.50 0.64 22.93
N PHE A 437 -46.93 1.85 23.02
CA PHE A 437 -45.91 2.34 22.10
C PHE A 437 -44.70 1.39 22.04
N TYR A 438 -44.11 1.06 23.18
CA TYR A 438 -42.94 0.17 23.22
C TYR A 438 -43.27 -1.25 22.73
N ARG A 439 -44.47 -1.75 23.00
CA ARG A 439 -44.92 -3.05 22.49
C ARG A 439 -44.98 -3.04 20.96
N VAL A 440 -45.55 -2.01 20.35
CA VAL A 440 -45.61 -1.85 18.89
C VAL A 440 -44.20 -1.77 18.27
N MET A 441 -43.31 -1.00 18.89
CA MET A 441 -41.90 -0.91 18.48
C MET A 441 -41.21 -2.28 18.47
N TRP A 442 -41.26 -3.01 19.59
CA TRP A 442 -40.60 -4.31 19.70
C TRP A 442 -41.24 -5.37 18.81
N ASP A 443 -42.55 -5.31 18.58
CA ASP A 443 -43.23 -6.17 17.60
C ASP A 443 -42.71 -5.92 16.18
N ALA A 444 -42.48 -4.66 15.80
CA ALA A 444 -41.92 -4.31 14.49
C ALA A 444 -40.48 -4.83 14.32
N VAL A 445 -39.62 -4.67 15.33
CA VAL A 445 -38.25 -5.20 15.29
C VAL A 445 -38.25 -6.74 15.23
N ASN A 446 -39.08 -7.40 16.04
CA ASN A 446 -39.09 -8.86 16.14
C ASN A 446 -39.77 -9.54 14.93
N LYS A 447 -40.77 -8.91 14.31
CA LYS A 447 -41.48 -9.48 13.14
C LYS A 447 -40.90 -8.98 11.81
N GLY A 448 -40.58 -7.69 11.72
CA GLY A 448 -40.13 -7.01 10.51
C GLY A 448 -38.61 -6.81 10.41
N GLY A 449 -37.85 -7.09 11.47
CA GLY A 449 -36.38 -7.00 11.49
C GLY A 449 -35.82 -5.62 11.81
N SER A 450 -36.63 -4.56 11.75
CA SER A 450 -36.21 -3.20 12.13
C SER A 450 -37.39 -2.31 12.55
N TRP A 451 -37.09 -1.20 13.24
CA TRP A 451 -38.02 -0.14 13.59
C TRP A 451 -37.31 1.21 13.55
N GLN A 452 -38.01 2.27 13.15
CA GLN A 452 -37.50 3.64 13.19
C GLN A 452 -38.60 4.60 13.66
N GLY A 453 -38.23 5.61 14.46
CA GLY A 453 -39.16 6.65 14.85
C GLY A 453 -38.62 7.63 15.89
N GLU A 454 -39.40 8.69 16.13
CA GLU A 454 -39.14 9.66 17.18
C GLU A 454 -39.50 9.08 18.56
N ILE A 455 -38.57 9.17 19.51
CA ILE A 455 -38.77 8.78 20.90
C ILE A 455 -38.25 9.89 21.83
N TRP A 456 -38.85 10.00 23.02
CA TRP A 456 -38.40 10.94 24.04
C TRP A 456 -37.66 10.17 25.12
N ASN A 457 -36.38 10.46 25.28
CA ASN A 457 -35.50 9.82 26.25
C ASN A 457 -34.98 10.82 27.27
N ARG A 458 -34.31 10.29 28.30
CA ARG A 458 -33.79 11.02 29.44
C ARG A 458 -32.29 10.80 29.57
N ARG A 459 -31.53 11.89 29.67
CA ARG A 459 -30.09 11.84 29.93
C ARG A 459 -29.82 11.49 31.40
N LYS A 460 -28.56 11.19 31.70
CA LYS A 460 -28.10 10.89 33.07
C LYS A 460 -28.37 12.01 34.08
N ASP A 461 -28.37 13.27 33.63
CA ASP A 461 -28.66 14.45 34.46
C ASP A 461 -30.17 14.66 34.74
N GLY A 462 -31.04 13.85 34.12
CA GLY A 462 -32.49 13.93 34.27
C GLY A 462 -33.21 14.74 33.20
N SER A 463 -32.48 15.48 32.33
CA SER A 463 -33.07 16.24 31.23
C SER A 463 -33.71 15.32 30.18
N VAL A 464 -34.86 15.75 29.65
CA VAL A 464 -35.62 15.01 28.64
C VAL A 464 -35.37 15.62 27.27
N TYR A 465 -35.10 14.77 26.28
CA TYR A 465 -34.78 15.18 24.91
C TYR A 465 -35.48 14.27 23.89
N PRO A 466 -35.87 14.81 22.72
CA PRO A 466 -36.32 14.00 21.60
C PRO A 466 -35.11 13.43 20.87
N GLU A 467 -35.21 12.17 20.46
CA GLU A 467 -34.24 11.52 19.59
C GLU A 467 -34.95 10.81 18.44
N TRP A 468 -34.26 10.70 17.31
CA TRP A 468 -34.64 9.82 16.23
C TRP A 468 -33.89 8.50 16.40
N LEU A 469 -34.61 7.40 16.67
CA LEU A 469 -34.03 6.10 16.96
C LEU A 469 -34.34 5.11 15.85
N SER A 470 -33.31 4.37 15.42
CA SER A 470 -33.38 3.22 14.51
C SER A 470 -32.88 1.98 15.24
N ILE A 471 -33.67 0.91 15.24
CA ILE A 471 -33.32 -0.38 15.82
C ILE A 471 -33.32 -1.43 14.73
N SER A 472 -32.23 -2.17 14.58
CA SER A 472 -32.10 -3.27 13.64
C SER A 472 -31.70 -4.55 14.34
N ARG A 473 -32.28 -5.68 13.93
CA ARG A 473 -31.99 -7.01 14.46
C ARG A 473 -30.91 -7.69 13.64
N VAL A 474 -29.92 -8.29 14.32
CA VAL A 474 -28.87 -9.12 13.72
C VAL A 474 -29.14 -10.57 14.08
N CYS A 475 -29.05 -11.45 13.08
CA CYS A 475 -29.25 -12.89 13.23
C CYS A 475 -28.05 -13.67 12.71
N ASP A 476 -27.85 -14.88 13.24
CA ASP A 476 -26.91 -15.85 12.71
C ASP A 476 -27.41 -16.50 11.39
N VAL A 477 -26.57 -17.38 10.82
CA VAL A 477 -26.87 -18.13 9.58
C VAL A 477 -28.08 -19.07 9.70
N VAL A 478 -28.55 -19.35 10.92
CA VAL A 478 -29.73 -20.20 11.21
C VAL A 478 -30.97 -19.35 11.48
N GLY A 479 -30.85 -18.02 11.47
CA GLY A 479 -31.93 -17.07 11.70
C GLY A 479 -32.20 -16.78 13.19
N LYS A 480 -31.37 -17.28 14.10
CA LYS A 480 -31.47 -16.97 15.53
C LYS A 480 -30.91 -15.58 15.79
N VAL A 481 -31.61 -14.79 16.60
CA VAL A 481 -31.16 -13.45 17.00
C VAL A 481 -29.89 -13.55 17.83
N THR A 482 -28.88 -12.78 17.45
CA THR A 482 -27.60 -12.69 18.15
C THR A 482 -27.45 -11.34 18.83
N GLU A 483 -27.80 -10.25 18.13
CA GLU A 483 -27.68 -8.88 18.63
C GLU A 483 -28.80 -7.96 18.13
N TYR A 484 -28.98 -6.83 18.80
CA TYR A 484 -29.69 -5.67 18.26
C TYR A 484 -28.75 -4.46 18.16
N ILE A 485 -28.90 -3.68 17.08
CA ILE A 485 -28.15 -2.45 16.87
C ILE A 485 -29.14 -1.29 16.95
N GLY A 486 -28.97 -0.43 17.94
CA GLY A 486 -29.68 0.84 18.09
C GLY A 486 -28.79 1.99 17.63
N ILE A 487 -29.28 2.82 16.72
CA ILE A 487 -28.62 4.05 16.27
C ILE A 487 -29.56 5.21 16.52
N PHE A 488 -29.11 6.25 17.23
CA PHE A 488 -29.94 7.42 17.48
C PHE A 488 -29.20 8.75 17.37
N SER A 489 -29.95 9.78 17.01
CA SER A 489 -29.51 11.17 16.94
C SER A 489 -30.41 12.06 17.79
N ASP A 490 -29.79 13.03 18.45
CA ASP A 490 -30.51 14.05 19.21
C ASP A 490 -31.09 15.09 18.26
N ILE A 491 -32.42 15.22 18.25
CA ILE A 491 -33.13 16.15 17.35
C ILE A 491 -33.63 17.40 18.08
N THR A 492 -33.10 17.68 19.28
CA THR A 492 -33.49 18.85 20.08
C THR A 492 -33.31 20.16 19.32
N GLU A 493 -32.17 20.36 18.66
CA GLU A 493 -31.90 21.58 17.89
C GLU A 493 -32.82 21.70 16.68
N HIS A 494 -33.12 20.58 16.02
CA HIS A 494 -34.05 20.55 14.89
C HIS A 494 -35.45 20.99 15.29
N LYS A 495 -35.98 20.44 16.39
CA LYS A 495 -37.31 20.82 16.92
C LYS A 495 -37.37 22.30 17.34
N LYS A 496 -36.31 22.81 17.96
CA LYS A 496 -36.22 24.24 18.31
C LYS A 496 -36.21 25.12 17.07
N ALA A 497 -35.43 24.75 16.05
CA ALA A 497 -35.39 25.48 14.79
C ALA A 497 -36.76 25.48 14.08
N GLU A 498 -37.48 24.36 14.09
CA GLU A 498 -38.85 24.30 13.56
C GLU A 498 -39.80 25.25 14.30
N GLU A 499 -39.74 25.28 15.64
CA GLU A 499 -40.55 26.19 16.47
C GLU A 499 -40.19 27.66 16.22
N ASP A 500 -38.89 27.97 16.11
CA ASP A 500 -38.40 29.31 15.82
C ASP A 500 -38.82 29.79 14.42
N ILE A 501 -38.78 28.91 13.41
CA ILE A 501 -39.26 29.20 12.05
C ILE A 501 -40.77 29.52 12.08
N LEU A 502 -41.57 28.72 12.78
CA LEU A 502 -43.01 28.97 12.94
C LEU A 502 -43.28 30.31 13.62
N ARG A 503 -42.47 30.66 14.62
CA ARG A 503 -42.58 31.94 15.33
C ARG A 503 -42.20 33.12 14.42
N LEU A 504 -41.12 33.02 13.66
CA LEU A 504 -40.68 34.05 12.70
C LEU A 504 -41.67 34.23 11.54
N ALA A 505 -42.35 33.16 11.12
CA ALA A 505 -43.33 33.21 10.05
C ALA A 505 -44.60 33.99 10.44
N HIS A 506 -45.01 33.98 11.71
CA HIS A 506 -46.29 34.56 12.16
C HIS A 506 -46.18 35.78 13.09
N PHE A 507 -45.02 36.03 13.70
CA PHE A 507 -44.82 37.12 14.65
C PHE A 507 -43.68 38.05 14.25
N ASP A 508 -43.80 39.33 14.62
CA ASP A 508 -42.73 40.32 14.49
C ASP A 508 -41.60 39.97 15.48
N PRO A 509 -40.35 39.82 15.02
CA PRO A 509 -39.26 39.33 15.86
C PRO A 509 -38.89 40.29 17.00
N LEU A 510 -39.14 41.59 16.85
CA LEU A 510 -38.82 42.58 17.88
C LEU A 510 -39.90 42.65 18.96
N THR A 511 -41.16 42.81 18.57
CA THR A 511 -42.26 43.08 19.51
C THR A 511 -43.02 41.84 19.96
N GLY A 512 -42.90 40.72 19.24
CA GLY A 512 -43.68 39.50 19.46
C GLY A 512 -45.18 39.65 19.15
N LEU A 513 -45.60 40.75 18.51
CA LEU A 513 -46.95 40.92 17.99
C LEU A 513 -47.13 40.13 16.69
N PRO A 514 -48.36 39.73 16.33
CA PRO A 514 -48.68 39.27 14.98
C PRO A 514 -48.01 40.11 13.90
N ASN A 515 -47.35 39.47 12.94
CA ASN A 515 -46.82 40.15 11.76
C ASN A 515 -47.92 40.32 10.69
N ARG A 516 -47.56 40.87 9.52
CA ARG A 516 -48.51 41.09 8.42
C ARG A 516 -49.25 39.83 7.98
N LEU A 517 -48.59 38.66 7.99
CA LEU A 517 -49.20 37.42 7.56
C LEU A 517 -50.32 36.99 8.53
N LEU A 518 -50.01 36.93 9.83
CA LEU A 518 -50.99 36.55 10.86
C LEU A 518 -52.11 37.59 11.01
N LEU A 519 -51.81 38.88 10.81
CA LEU A 519 -52.82 39.94 10.78
C LEU A 519 -53.83 39.70 9.66
N ASN A 520 -53.36 39.44 8.43
CA ASN A 520 -54.24 39.27 7.27
C ASN A 520 -55.15 38.04 7.43
N ASP A 521 -54.63 36.94 7.97
CA ASP A 521 -55.40 35.75 8.32
C ASP A 521 -56.54 36.07 9.30
N ARG A 522 -56.21 36.75 10.42
CA ARG A 522 -57.19 37.15 11.43
C ARG A 522 -58.23 38.13 10.91
N VAL A 523 -57.82 39.11 10.09
CA VAL A 523 -58.76 40.08 9.50
C VAL A 523 -59.68 39.40 8.49
N SER A 524 -59.17 38.49 7.66
CA SER A 524 -59.98 37.74 6.71
C SER A 524 -61.08 36.93 7.42
N LEU A 525 -60.75 36.32 8.55
CA LEU A 525 -61.72 35.65 9.42
C LEU A 525 -62.73 36.65 10.02
N ALA A 526 -62.25 37.77 10.56
CA ALA A 526 -63.10 38.79 11.17
C ALA A 526 -64.09 39.41 10.15
N LEU A 527 -63.62 39.75 8.95
CA LEU A 527 -64.46 40.24 7.84
C LEU A 527 -65.52 39.21 7.43
N SER A 528 -65.15 37.93 7.34
CA SER A 528 -66.09 36.85 7.01
C SER A 528 -67.19 36.67 8.08
N ILE A 529 -66.87 36.97 9.34
CA ILE A 529 -67.85 36.97 10.44
C ILE A 529 -68.71 38.24 10.40
N ALA A 530 -68.09 39.41 10.21
CA ALA A 530 -68.77 40.71 10.13
C ALA A 530 -69.77 40.77 8.97
N GLN A 531 -69.38 40.27 7.79
CA GLN A 531 -70.25 40.20 6.61
C GLN A 531 -71.49 39.33 6.83
N ARG A 532 -71.32 38.16 7.48
CA ARG A 532 -72.44 37.25 7.78
C ARG A 532 -73.37 37.78 8.86
N SER A 533 -72.82 38.45 9.86
CA SER A 533 -73.56 38.96 11.01
C SER A 533 -74.07 40.40 10.84
N GLN A 534 -73.69 41.06 9.73
CA GLN A 534 -73.94 42.49 9.47
C GLN A 534 -73.48 43.39 10.62
N THR A 535 -72.37 43.04 11.27
CA THR A 535 -71.79 43.82 12.37
C THR A 535 -70.67 44.72 11.85
N PRO A 536 -70.55 45.96 12.37
CA PRO A 536 -69.44 46.84 11.99
C PRO A 536 -68.12 46.33 12.57
N MET A 537 -67.02 46.67 11.92
CA MET A 537 -65.66 46.38 12.39
C MET A 537 -64.80 47.62 12.13
N ALA A 538 -63.87 47.92 13.03
CA ALA A 538 -62.94 49.03 12.86
C ALA A 538 -61.51 48.53 12.61
N VAL A 539 -60.82 49.19 11.68
CA VAL A 539 -59.37 49.05 11.46
C VAL A 539 -58.72 50.38 11.82
N LEU A 540 -57.81 50.34 12.79
CA LEU A 540 -57.05 51.49 13.26
C LEU A 540 -55.60 51.35 12.77
N PHE A 541 -55.11 52.37 12.07
CA PHE A 541 -53.72 52.50 11.66
C PHE A 541 -53.04 53.52 12.57
N LEU A 542 -52.02 53.09 13.30
CA LEU A 542 -51.27 53.92 14.23
C LEU A 542 -49.83 54.08 13.74
N ASP A 543 -49.32 55.30 13.85
CA ASP A 543 -47.93 55.61 13.58
C ASP A 543 -47.37 56.49 14.70
N LEU A 544 -46.15 56.18 15.16
CA LEU A 544 -45.53 56.91 16.25
C LEU A 544 -44.93 58.24 15.75
N ASP A 545 -45.43 59.34 16.30
CA ASP A 545 -45.00 60.67 15.90
C ASP A 545 -43.52 60.90 16.23
N HIS A 546 -42.78 61.41 15.25
CA HIS A 546 -41.36 61.75 15.39
C HIS A 546 -40.44 60.58 15.77
N PHE A 547 -40.85 59.32 15.59
CA PHE A 547 -40.03 58.16 15.93
C PHE A 547 -38.67 58.17 15.20
N LYS A 548 -38.64 58.60 13.94
CA LYS A 548 -37.37 58.78 13.21
C LYS A 548 -36.38 59.69 13.93
N ASN A 549 -36.84 60.79 14.52
CA ASN A 549 -35.97 61.72 15.26
C ASN A 549 -35.37 61.04 16.50
N ILE A 550 -36.10 60.13 17.13
CA ILE A 550 -35.61 59.35 18.27
C ILE A 550 -34.49 58.42 17.81
N ASN A 551 -34.69 57.68 16.72
CA ASN A 551 -33.64 56.83 16.15
C ASN A 551 -32.40 57.63 15.74
N ASP A 552 -32.59 58.78 15.09
CA ASP A 552 -31.50 59.63 14.61
C ASP A 552 -30.72 60.30 15.77
N THR A 553 -31.37 60.53 16.92
CA THR A 553 -30.77 61.25 18.07
C THR A 553 -30.23 60.31 19.16
N LEU A 554 -30.96 59.24 19.47
CA LEU A 554 -30.73 58.35 20.61
C LEU A 554 -30.31 56.94 20.17
N GLY A 555 -30.30 56.67 18.86
CA GLY A 555 -29.89 55.39 18.29
C GLY A 555 -31.03 54.37 18.22
N HIS A 556 -30.86 53.41 17.30
CA HIS A 556 -31.86 52.38 17.03
C HIS A 556 -32.19 51.50 18.23
N HIS A 557 -31.25 51.25 19.14
CA HIS A 557 -31.49 50.45 20.35
C HIS A 557 -32.59 51.05 21.24
N ILE A 558 -32.56 52.37 21.46
CA ILE A 558 -33.58 53.06 22.28
C ILE A 558 -34.93 53.08 21.54
N GLY A 559 -34.91 53.21 20.21
CA GLY A 559 -36.11 53.08 19.39
C GLY A 559 -36.74 51.69 19.47
N ASP A 560 -35.92 50.63 19.44
CA ASP A 560 -36.37 49.25 19.54
C ASP A 560 -37.01 48.94 20.91
N GLU A 561 -36.38 49.38 22.01
CA GLU A 561 -36.94 49.28 23.36
C GLU A 561 -38.26 50.05 23.49
N LEU A 562 -38.36 51.23 22.86
CA LEU A 562 -39.60 52.00 22.82
C LEU A 562 -40.71 51.23 22.08
N LEU A 563 -40.40 50.59 20.96
CA LEU A 563 -41.36 49.78 20.20
C LEU A 563 -41.83 48.54 20.98
N ILE A 564 -40.92 47.87 21.70
CA ILE A 564 -41.25 46.74 22.59
C ILE A 564 -42.22 47.19 23.68
N GLU A 565 -41.95 48.34 24.30
CA GLU A 565 -42.82 48.89 25.34
C GLU A 565 -44.18 49.34 24.78
N MET A 566 -44.21 49.96 23.59
CA MET A 566 -45.47 50.29 22.92
C MET A 566 -46.28 49.03 22.65
N ALA A 567 -45.67 47.97 22.13
CA ALA A 567 -46.35 46.70 21.91
C ALA A 567 -46.97 46.12 23.18
N LYS A 568 -46.25 46.16 24.32
CA LYS A 568 -46.79 45.75 25.63
C LYS A 568 -48.00 46.59 26.02
N ARG A 569 -47.90 47.91 25.93
CA ARG A 569 -48.99 48.85 26.27
C ARG A 569 -50.22 48.61 25.42
N LEU A 570 -50.05 48.49 24.10
CA LEU A 570 -51.14 48.22 23.16
C LEU A 570 -51.82 46.88 23.46
N LYS A 571 -51.03 45.82 23.71
CA LYS A 571 -51.56 44.48 24.01
C LYS A 571 -52.38 44.42 25.32
N THR A 572 -52.04 45.25 26.31
CA THR A 572 -52.81 45.33 27.56
C THR A 572 -54.13 46.10 27.45
N LEU A 573 -54.29 46.93 26.42
CA LEU A 573 -55.47 47.75 26.23
C LEU A 573 -56.60 47.02 25.49
N VAL A 574 -56.21 46.12 24.60
CA VAL A 574 -57.13 45.41 23.72
C VAL A 574 -57.65 44.13 24.37
N ARG A 575 -58.81 43.65 23.93
CA ARG A 575 -59.42 42.40 24.39
C ARG A 575 -58.81 41.19 23.68
N GLU A 576 -59.19 39.98 24.10
CA GLU A 576 -58.68 38.75 23.49
C GLU A 576 -59.16 38.58 22.04
N GLU A 577 -60.36 39.08 21.72
CA GLU A 577 -60.93 39.11 20.38
C GLU A 577 -60.28 40.15 19.45
N ASP A 578 -59.68 41.20 20.00
CA ASP A 578 -59.03 42.26 19.25
C ASP A 578 -57.64 41.81 18.77
N THR A 579 -57.20 42.34 17.63
CA THR A 579 -55.86 42.03 17.09
C THR A 579 -55.00 43.28 17.04
N VAL A 580 -53.86 43.23 17.72
CA VAL A 580 -52.77 44.22 17.60
C VAL A 580 -51.67 43.59 16.77
N SER A 581 -51.20 44.29 15.74
CA SER A 581 -50.12 43.84 14.86
C SER A 581 -49.14 44.98 14.62
N ARG A 582 -47.90 44.62 14.28
CA ARG A 582 -46.89 45.56 13.79
C ARG A 582 -46.51 45.16 12.37
N LEU A 583 -46.65 46.09 11.43
CA LEU A 583 -46.34 45.84 10.01
C LEU A 583 -44.86 46.06 9.69
N GLY A 584 -44.22 46.96 10.43
CA GLY A 584 -42.80 47.32 10.28
C GLY A 584 -42.55 48.74 10.78
N GLY A 585 -41.30 49.07 11.13
CA GLY A 585 -40.96 50.40 11.61
C GLY A 585 -41.75 50.81 12.86
N ASP A 586 -42.43 51.95 12.79
CA ASP A 586 -43.29 52.57 13.81
C ASP A 586 -44.79 52.37 13.58
N GLU A 587 -45.17 51.51 12.63
CA GLU A 587 -46.56 51.31 12.22
C GLU A 587 -47.22 50.12 12.95
N PHE A 588 -48.31 50.41 13.67
CA PHE A 588 -49.12 49.41 14.37
C PHE A 588 -50.54 49.41 13.82
N ILE A 589 -51.12 48.21 13.65
CA ILE A 589 -52.51 48.04 13.22
C ILE A 589 -53.31 47.40 14.34
N LEU A 590 -54.44 48.01 14.67
CA LEU A 590 -55.44 47.45 15.55
C LEU A 590 -56.70 47.10 14.77
N VAL A 591 -57.21 45.90 15.00
CA VAL A 591 -58.46 45.42 14.42
C VAL A 591 -59.40 45.14 15.58
N LEU A 592 -60.54 45.80 15.56
CA LEU A 592 -61.56 45.70 16.61
C LEU A 592 -62.82 45.07 16.01
N PRO A 593 -62.99 43.74 16.16
CA PRO A 593 -64.20 43.06 15.71
C PRO A 593 -65.42 43.63 16.41
N THR A 594 -66.55 43.71 15.69
CA THR A 594 -67.86 44.10 16.26
C THR A 594 -67.92 45.52 16.87
N SER A 595 -66.94 46.38 16.59
CA SER A 595 -66.91 47.76 17.07
C SER A 595 -67.54 48.74 16.07
N ASP A 596 -68.44 49.59 16.55
CA ASP A 596 -68.98 50.72 15.81
C ASP A 596 -68.06 51.95 15.89
N ALA A 597 -68.47 53.06 15.27
CA ALA A 597 -67.65 54.28 15.21
C ALA A 597 -67.39 54.87 16.61
N ASP A 598 -68.37 54.86 17.51
CA ASP A 598 -68.20 55.39 18.86
C ASP A 598 -67.27 54.49 19.69
N GLY A 599 -67.39 53.17 19.57
CA GLY A 599 -66.48 52.21 20.18
C GLY A 599 -65.05 52.36 19.68
N ALA A 600 -64.86 52.53 18.37
CA ALA A 600 -63.56 52.75 17.76
C ALA A 600 -62.93 54.09 18.21
N ALA A 601 -63.73 55.15 18.31
CA ALA A 601 -63.27 56.45 18.82
C ALA A 601 -62.79 56.35 20.27
N HIS A 602 -63.56 55.67 21.13
CA HIS A 602 -63.20 55.47 22.54
C HIS A 602 -61.89 54.68 22.70
N VAL A 603 -61.68 53.66 21.88
CA VAL A 603 -60.42 52.91 21.87
C VAL A 603 -59.27 53.81 21.36
N ALA A 604 -59.49 54.61 20.31
CA ALA A 604 -58.50 55.55 19.79
C ALA A 604 -58.09 56.63 20.82
N GLU A 605 -59.03 57.20 21.57
CA GLU A 605 -58.73 58.16 22.64
C GLU A 605 -57.87 57.53 23.73
N LYS A 606 -58.23 56.33 24.19
CA LYS A 606 -57.41 55.59 25.16
C LYS A 606 -56.02 55.25 24.63
N LEU A 607 -55.90 54.93 23.35
CA LEU A 607 -54.61 54.65 22.71
C LEU A 607 -53.71 55.88 22.74
N LEU A 608 -54.24 57.07 22.42
CA LEU A 608 -53.50 58.33 22.50
C LEU A 608 -52.99 58.60 23.93
N GLU A 609 -53.84 58.40 24.94
CA GLU A 609 -53.46 58.58 26.34
C GLU A 609 -52.38 57.58 26.80
N VAL A 610 -52.51 56.30 26.41
CA VAL A 610 -51.59 55.23 26.83
C VAL A 610 -50.23 55.37 26.16
N VAL A 611 -50.20 55.74 24.87
CA VAL A 611 -48.95 55.98 24.14
C VAL A 611 -48.22 57.20 24.71
N ALA A 612 -48.95 58.28 25.05
CA ALA A 612 -48.38 59.50 25.63
C ALA A 612 -47.83 59.35 27.06
N ARG A 613 -47.98 58.17 27.69
CA ARG A 613 -47.36 57.91 29.01
C ARG A 613 -45.84 57.94 28.90
N ARG A 614 -45.19 58.53 29.91
CA ARG A 614 -43.73 58.62 30.01
C ARG A 614 -43.09 57.24 29.83
N PHE A 615 -42.10 57.17 28.94
CA PHE A 615 -41.22 56.02 28.77
C PHE A 615 -39.94 56.31 29.56
N GLN A 616 -39.70 55.54 30.62
CA GLN A 616 -38.48 55.62 31.42
C GLN A 616 -37.61 54.42 31.10
N HIS A 617 -36.46 54.67 30.48
CA HIS A 617 -35.45 53.65 30.21
C HIS A 617 -34.06 54.23 30.50
N GLU A 618 -33.35 53.61 31.43
CA GLU A 618 -32.08 54.09 31.99
C GLU A 618 -32.12 55.57 32.43
N GLN A 619 -31.43 56.46 31.70
CA GLN A 619 -31.33 57.91 31.99
C GLN A 619 -32.26 58.77 31.13
N HIS A 620 -33.04 58.18 30.21
CA HIS A 620 -33.87 58.92 29.27
C HIS A 620 -35.34 58.88 29.70
N GLU A 621 -35.97 60.06 29.71
CA GLU A 621 -37.42 60.21 29.87
C GLU A 621 -38.00 60.71 28.55
N LEU A 622 -38.69 59.83 27.83
CA LEU A 622 -39.28 60.14 26.53
C LEU A 622 -40.80 60.21 26.63
N VAL A 623 -41.37 61.17 25.92
CA VAL A 623 -42.82 61.26 25.69
C VAL A 623 -43.01 61.22 24.18
N ILE A 624 -43.65 60.16 23.70
CA ILE A 624 -44.01 59.99 22.30
C ILE A 624 -45.52 60.04 22.15
N THR A 625 -45.99 60.61 21.05
CA THR A 625 -47.40 60.63 20.69
C THR A 625 -47.64 59.74 19.47
N THR A 626 -48.88 59.46 19.14
CA THR A 626 -49.21 58.71 17.93
C THR A 626 -50.29 59.44 17.14
N SER A 627 -50.23 59.29 15.82
CA SER A 627 -51.29 59.69 14.91
C SER A 627 -52.07 58.46 14.50
N ILE A 628 -53.40 58.49 14.64
CA ILE A 628 -54.28 57.35 14.41
C ILE A 628 -55.26 57.64 13.26
N GLY A 629 -55.36 56.72 12.31
CA GLY A 629 -56.39 56.72 11.28
C GLY A 629 -57.36 55.58 11.50
N ILE A 630 -58.65 55.82 11.32
CA ILE A 630 -59.71 54.83 11.57
C ILE A 630 -60.52 54.63 10.30
N ALA A 631 -60.69 53.38 9.87
CA ALA A 631 -61.59 52.99 8.81
C ALA A 631 -62.62 51.98 9.33
N MET A 632 -63.88 52.15 8.90
CA MET A 632 -65.02 51.35 9.34
C MET A 632 -65.51 50.43 8.22
N TYR A 633 -65.58 49.13 8.49
CA TYR A 633 -66.29 48.18 7.65
C TYR A 633 -67.80 48.25 7.92
N PRO A 634 -68.67 48.22 6.89
CA PRO A 634 -68.35 48.16 5.45
C PRO A 634 -68.24 49.54 4.77
N GLY A 635 -68.42 50.65 5.49
CA GLY A 635 -68.55 52.00 4.90
C GLY A 635 -67.31 52.52 4.17
N ASP A 636 -66.12 52.20 4.68
CA ASP A 636 -64.83 52.72 4.21
C ASP A 636 -64.03 51.68 3.39
N GLY A 637 -64.58 50.48 3.22
CA GLY A 637 -64.01 49.40 2.41
C GLY A 637 -64.63 48.02 2.68
N GLU A 638 -64.64 47.16 1.65
CA GLU A 638 -65.22 45.81 1.73
C GLU A 638 -64.17 44.70 1.95
N ASP A 639 -62.89 44.98 1.71
CA ASP A 639 -61.77 44.07 1.92
C ASP A 639 -60.69 44.71 2.80
N PHE A 640 -59.74 43.90 3.28
CA PHE A 640 -58.71 44.35 4.22
C PHE A 640 -57.77 45.40 3.59
N GLU A 641 -57.38 45.25 2.34
CA GLU A 641 -56.44 46.17 1.68
C GLU A 641 -57.06 47.56 1.51
N LEU A 642 -58.35 47.64 1.16
CA LEU A 642 -59.07 48.90 1.05
C LEU A 642 -59.25 49.56 2.42
N LEU A 643 -59.67 48.81 3.44
CA LEU A 643 -59.80 49.32 4.82
C LEU A 643 -58.46 49.82 5.37
N LEU A 644 -57.38 49.08 5.16
CA LEU A 644 -56.05 49.45 5.60
C LEU A 644 -55.57 50.74 4.91
N LYS A 645 -55.81 50.86 3.59
CA LYS A 645 -55.51 52.07 2.82
C LYS A 645 -56.34 53.28 3.28
N SER A 646 -57.63 53.09 3.54
CA SER A 646 -58.50 54.14 4.07
C SER A 646 -58.02 54.62 5.45
N ALA A 647 -57.63 53.68 6.32
CA ALA A 647 -57.07 54.02 7.63
C ALA A 647 -55.72 54.74 7.52
N ASP A 648 -54.82 54.33 6.62
CA ASP A 648 -53.55 55.01 6.36
C ASP A 648 -53.75 56.47 5.89
N VAL A 649 -54.66 56.70 4.93
CA VAL A 649 -54.99 58.07 4.47
C VAL A 649 -55.50 58.93 5.63
N ALA A 650 -56.34 58.38 6.49
CA ALA A 650 -56.86 59.07 7.66
C ALA A 650 -55.76 59.36 8.70
N MET A 651 -54.83 58.43 8.91
CA MET A 651 -53.67 58.59 9.81
C MET A 651 -52.75 59.69 9.31
N TYR A 652 -52.45 59.71 8.01
CA TYR A 652 -51.64 60.76 7.41
C TYR A 652 -52.27 62.14 7.57
N ARG A 653 -53.61 62.24 7.49
CA ARG A 653 -54.33 63.48 7.81
C ARG A 653 -54.21 63.87 9.27
N ALA A 654 -54.30 62.91 10.19
CA ALA A 654 -54.06 63.16 11.61
C ALA A 654 -52.66 63.76 11.85
N LYS A 655 -51.63 63.29 11.11
CA LYS A 655 -50.29 63.88 11.14
C LYS A 655 -50.25 65.33 10.65
N GLN A 656 -50.92 65.63 9.54
CA GLN A 656 -50.95 67.00 8.98
C GLN A 656 -51.72 67.99 9.85
N ASP A 657 -52.77 67.52 10.52
CA ASP A 657 -53.63 68.33 11.39
C ASP A 657 -53.02 68.62 12.77
N GLY A 658 -51.70 68.42 12.94
CA GLY A 658 -50.97 68.73 14.16
C GLY A 658 -50.66 67.52 15.05
N ARG A 659 -50.74 66.29 14.53
CA ARG A 659 -50.34 65.04 15.22
C ARG A 659 -51.12 64.77 16.53
N ASN A 660 -50.76 63.71 17.26
CA ASN A 660 -51.34 63.32 18.54
C ASN A 660 -52.88 63.32 18.56
N ARG A 661 -53.50 62.73 17.55
CA ARG A 661 -54.95 62.70 17.38
C ARG A 661 -55.36 61.52 16.51
N TYR A 662 -56.66 61.23 16.53
CA TYR A 662 -57.26 60.30 15.59
C TYR A 662 -58.08 61.03 14.52
N ARG A 663 -58.24 60.40 13.36
CA ARG A 663 -59.18 60.81 12.30
C ARG A 663 -59.89 59.59 11.74
N PHE A 664 -61.20 59.69 11.57
CA PHE A 664 -61.94 58.76 10.72
C PHE A 664 -61.69 59.07 9.25
N PHE A 665 -61.62 58.04 8.43
CA PHE A 665 -61.59 58.18 6.99
C PHE A 665 -62.84 58.92 6.51
N LYS A 666 -62.63 59.83 5.57
CA LYS A 666 -63.71 60.45 4.80
C LYS A 666 -63.28 60.53 3.34
N PRO A 667 -64.18 60.27 2.37
CA PRO A 667 -63.83 60.26 0.94
C PRO A 667 -63.11 61.53 0.45
N GLU A 668 -63.43 62.70 1.00
CA GLU A 668 -62.80 63.99 0.62
C GLU A 668 -61.30 64.04 0.98
N MET A 669 -60.86 63.24 1.95
CA MET A 669 -59.45 63.17 2.36
C MET A 669 -58.56 62.58 1.26
N GLN A 670 -59.11 61.65 0.47
CA GLN A 670 -58.42 60.99 -0.63
C GLN A 670 -58.22 61.93 -1.83
N GLU A 671 -59.19 62.79 -2.12
CA GLU A 671 -59.11 63.80 -3.19
C GLU A 671 -58.02 64.84 -2.92
N SER A 672 -57.92 65.36 -1.70
CA SER A 672 -56.91 66.37 -1.39
C SER A 672 -55.49 65.79 -1.31
N SER A 673 -55.31 64.51 -0.95
CA SER A 673 -53.99 63.86 -0.96
C SER A 673 -53.52 63.59 -2.40
N ALA A 674 -54.41 63.08 -3.26
CA ALA A 674 -54.13 62.92 -4.69
C ALA A 674 -53.82 64.27 -5.36
N ARG A 675 -54.57 65.33 -5.02
CA ARG A 675 -54.32 66.69 -5.51
C ARG A 675 -52.96 67.23 -5.09
N ASN A 676 -52.54 67.03 -3.83
CA ASN A 676 -51.24 67.50 -3.35
C ASN A 676 -50.08 66.77 -4.05
N LEU A 677 -50.17 65.45 -4.24
CA LEU A 677 -49.16 64.68 -4.95
C LEU A 677 -49.07 65.07 -6.44
N GLN A 678 -50.22 65.33 -7.07
CA GLN A 678 -50.27 65.86 -8.43
C GLN A 678 -49.65 67.27 -8.51
N LEU A 679 -49.93 68.14 -7.54
CA LEU A 679 -49.37 69.49 -7.48
C LEU A 679 -47.85 69.46 -7.26
N GLU A 680 -47.35 68.62 -6.35
CA GLU A 680 -45.91 68.49 -6.09
C GLU A 680 -45.18 67.99 -7.34
N ASN A 681 -45.69 66.95 -8.00
CA ASN A 681 -45.15 66.45 -9.26
C ASN A 681 -45.21 67.50 -10.37
N ALA A 682 -46.30 68.26 -10.46
CA ALA A 682 -46.45 69.33 -11.44
C ALA A 682 -45.46 70.47 -11.19
N LEU A 683 -45.25 70.89 -9.94
CA LEU A 683 -44.28 71.93 -9.57
C LEU A 683 -42.85 71.48 -9.80
N ARG A 684 -42.50 70.23 -9.46
CA ARG A 684 -41.18 69.66 -9.69
C ARG A 684 -40.85 69.62 -11.19
N ARG A 685 -41.81 69.19 -12.02
CA ARG A 685 -41.69 69.22 -13.49
C ARG A 685 -41.64 70.64 -14.05
N ALA A 686 -42.42 71.57 -13.52
CA ALA A 686 -42.45 72.97 -13.97
C ALA A 686 -41.11 73.68 -13.69
N LEU A 687 -40.46 73.36 -12.57
CA LEU A 687 -39.13 73.85 -12.22
C LEU A 687 -38.07 73.30 -13.18
N GLU A 688 -38.03 71.98 -13.40
CA GLU A 688 -37.10 71.34 -14.35
C GLU A 688 -37.23 71.88 -15.78
N ARG A 689 -38.46 72.19 -16.20
CA ARG A 689 -38.76 72.66 -17.56
C ARG A 689 -38.67 74.18 -17.74
N GLY A 690 -38.26 74.92 -16.70
CA GLY A 690 -38.16 76.39 -16.76
C GLY A 690 -39.50 77.09 -17.02
N GLN A 691 -40.62 76.47 -16.64
CA GLN A 691 -41.97 76.96 -16.91
C GLN A 691 -42.47 77.96 -15.85
N LEU A 692 -41.65 78.26 -14.86
CA LEU A 692 -41.93 79.26 -13.84
C LEU A 692 -41.33 80.61 -14.26
N GLN A 693 -42.17 81.63 -14.34
CA GLN A 693 -41.76 82.99 -14.71
C GLN A 693 -42.20 83.99 -13.64
N LEU A 694 -41.34 84.96 -13.36
CA LEU A 694 -41.63 86.01 -12.41
C LEU A 694 -42.37 87.16 -13.11
N TYR A 695 -43.58 87.45 -12.64
CA TYR A 695 -44.42 88.54 -13.12
C TYR A 695 -44.48 89.62 -12.05
N TYR A 696 -44.25 90.87 -12.46
CA TYR A 696 -44.47 92.02 -11.61
C TYR A 696 -45.83 92.63 -11.93
N GLN A 697 -46.75 92.56 -10.98
CA GLN A 697 -48.06 93.17 -11.12
C GLN A 697 -48.03 94.56 -10.48
N PRO A 698 -48.23 95.66 -11.25
CA PRO A 698 -48.18 97.00 -10.71
C PRO A 698 -49.34 97.23 -9.75
N GLN A 699 -49.04 97.77 -8.58
CA GLN A 699 -50.01 98.28 -7.62
C GLN A 699 -50.17 99.78 -7.92
N VAL A 700 -51.38 100.18 -8.30
CA VAL A 700 -51.71 101.56 -8.71
C VAL A 700 -52.52 102.27 -7.63
N ALA A 701 -52.16 103.53 -7.36
CA ALA A 701 -52.94 104.42 -6.50
C ALA A 701 -54.29 104.75 -7.17
N MET A 702 -55.39 104.39 -6.50
CA MET A 702 -56.75 104.49 -7.07
C MET A 702 -57.20 105.93 -7.38
N LEU A 703 -56.61 106.95 -6.74
CA LEU A 703 -57.06 108.34 -6.84
C LEU A 703 -56.54 109.07 -8.09
N ASP A 704 -55.35 108.71 -8.58
CA ASP A 704 -54.71 109.40 -9.71
C ASP A 704 -54.05 108.44 -10.72
N GLY A 705 -54.20 107.12 -10.52
CA GLY A 705 -53.74 106.09 -11.44
C GLY A 705 -52.24 105.88 -11.48
N ARG A 706 -51.46 106.52 -10.59
CA ARG A 706 -50.00 106.38 -10.57
C ARG A 706 -49.58 105.04 -9.97
N VAL A 707 -48.61 104.36 -10.59
CA VAL A 707 -48.03 103.12 -10.05
C VAL A 707 -47.22 103.46 -8.80
N ILE A 708 -47.58 102.87 -7.65
CA ILE A 708 -46.93 103.11 -6.35
C ILE A 708 -46.06 101.94 -5.89
N GLY A 709 -46.18 100.77 -6.52
CA GLY A 709 -45.37 99.59 -6.22
C GLY A 709 -45.62 98.48 -7.22
N ALA A 710 -44.97 97.33 -7.03
CA ALA A 710 -45.27 96.12 -7.78
C ALA A 710 -45.12 94.88 -6.87
N GLU A 711 -46.06 93.95 -7.00
CA GLU A 711 -45.97 92.63 -6.35
C GLU A 711 -45.32 91.63 -7.31
N ALA A 712 -44.33 90.89 -6.84
CA ALA A 712 -43.62 89.88 -7.62
C ALA A 712 -44.29 88.51 -7.42
N LEU A 713 -44.96 88.01 -8.46
CA LEU A 713 -45.68 86.73 -8.45
C LEU A 713 -44.99 85.73 -9.35
N LEU A 714 -44.62 84.56 -8.81
CA LEU A 714 -44.11 83.47 -9.61
C LEU A 714 -45.29 82.72 -10.26
N ARG A 715 -45.39 82.77 -11.59
CA ARG A 715 -46.48 82.14 -12.35
C ARG A 715 -45.94 80.99 -13.20
N CYS A 716 -46.65 79.87 -13.18
CA CYS A 716 -46.36 78.74 -14.06
C CYS A 716 -47.07 78.94 -15.41
N ILE A 717 -46.32 79.03 -16.50
CA ILE A 717 -46.86 79.24 -17.85
C ILE A 717 -46.71 77.96 -18.65
N TYR A 718 -47.85 77.35 -18.97
CA TYR A 718 -47.93 76.21 -19.90
C TYR A 718 -47.89 76.75 -21.34
N ARG A 719 -46.82 76.43 -22.08
CA ARG A 719 -46.83 76.57 -23.54
C ARG A 719 -47.34 75.24 -24.13
N GLU A 720 -48.54 75.30 -24.72
CA GLU A 720 -49.31 74.28 -25.45
C GLU A 720 -50.54 73.64 -24.72
N THR A 721 -51.71 73.94 -25.30
CA THR A 721 -53.12 73.47 -25.16
C THR A 721 -53.83 73.40 -23.78
N PRO A 722 -55.10 73.85 -23.70
CA PRO A 722 -55.81 74.09 -22.44
C PRO A 722 -56.50 72.83 -21.92
N GLN A 723 -56.12 72.38 -20.72
CA GLN A 723 -56.96 71.45 -19.94
C GLN A 723 -56.92 71.70 -18.43
N PHE A 724 -56.56 72.91 -18.01
CA PHE A 724 -56.62 73.30 -16.60
C PHE A 724 -57.28 74.66 -16.45
N THR A 725 -58.62 74.66 -16.44
CA THR A 725 -59.40 75.78 -15.93
C THR A 725 -59.31 75.73 -14.40
N LEU A 726 -58.46 76.57 -13.81
CA LEU A 726 -58.53 76.89 -12.38
C LEU A 726 -59.75 77.79 -12.17
N THR A 727 -60.88 77.20 -11.82
CA THR A 727 -62.06 77.96 -11.37
C THR A 727 -61.77 78.51 -9.99
N ASN A 728 -61.39 79.79 -9.92
CA ASN A 728 -61.37 80.56 -8.68
C ASN A 728 -62.82 80.83 -8.26
N TYR A 729 -63.31 80.14 -7.22
CA TYR A 729 -64.43 80.65 -6.43
C TYR A 729 -63.86 81.62 -5.39
N TYR A 730 -63.93 82.91 -5.69
CA TYR A 730 -64.05 83.93 -4.66
C TYR A 730 -65.50 83.89 -4.16
N ASN A 731 -65.72 83.40 -2.95
CA ASN A 731 -66.94 83.71 -2.21
C ASN A 731 -66.72 84.99 -1.41
N SER A 732 -67.79 85.79 -1.41
CA SER A 732 -68.03 86.97 -0.60
C SER A 732 -68.19 86.62 0.87
#